data_AF-A0A0F6A6M4-F1
#
_entry.id   AF-A0A0F6A6M4-F1
#
_cell.length_a   1.000
_cell.length_b   1.000
_cell.length_c   1.000
_cell.angle_alpha   90.00
_cell.angle_beta   90.00
_cell.angle_gamma   90.00
#
_symmetry.space_group_name_H-M   'P 1'
#
loop_
_entity.id
_entity.type
_entity.pdbx_description
1 polymer ?
#
loop_
_entity_poly.entity_id
_entity_poly.type
_entity_poly.pdbx_seq_one_letter_code
_entity_poly.pdbx_strand_id
1 'polypeptide(L)'
;MAQTRMQIYGLSHQAFVTNFELTSCISEFFLLNAKIESKLKIDNDLVLGNTVTFETMHKDGKSTFFTATLSDFSAQHVHSQLYQYQLTLKPKLSRLVDSHHSRIFVNSDVRSVIQQLLIQAGYQADQIDWRLSHPLPFEKIRVQPLEQDHQFLLRTLQQYGLFYWFECTGLNEKVVISDSNLNSPYVSRTQLRLRSSDGIERNNTSQHVGFFEFNREVAWHLEGSQVHQSTSPPSTGTSVTKNYFEPNLNAQSTVQLSTDFELSARAKNDVLRLTGNVPDALPGYSFSLVCNAIGQVSGDYLCIEAKHIFSAGSSEEPDSARHHCTITCIPRSNPFKLPIQPNLPKPMVFRAHVVTEQAGNDPTQVALDSNGHYNYKPQYAEDISVVPRAIKALTRYACSGQAQATGWHFPLLPSSQVLIGCINNDPDNTFIMGFAPDQQQTSLVTSQNAEHNIMQTRTDNQLLFDDNERTPKVLLKTLNGEQHIELNSDRSAPFIQIAAQQGAMTLISADDFTIQSSHRIKMQASASAQLKSKKAVAMRTDRSTIETHSNSTQNLTGSKIEASANTHSSIKSGKHINCVIGQDCNLESVGGIVLCAPNGSQVIHGDDGITIRGLGMGTLGLYSQGASITLDTSGNIDIIASKLLTLKGKAATILDGPVEYDFESPQSPSESEEPSISDVEDNSRVSIRDI
;
A
#
# COMPACT_ATOMS: atom_id res chain seq x y z
N MET A 1 57.36 -37.68 -42.77
CA MET A 1 55.96 -38.04 -42.41
C MET A 1 55.32 -36.80 -41.80
N ALA A 2 54.09 -36.44 -42.18
CA ALA A 2 53.41 -35.30 -41.54
C ALA A 2 53.00 -35.71 -40.11
N GLN A 3 53.51 -35.00 -39.12
CA GLN A 3 53.25 -35.26 -37.69
C GLN A 3 52.56 -34.04 -37.08
N THR A 4 51.75 -34.30 -36.06
CA THR A 4 51.12 -33.22 -35.29
C THR A 4 52.18 -32.46 -34.50
N ARG A 5 52.21 -31.13 -34.62
CA ARG A 5 53.16 -30.27 -33.89
C ARG A 5 52.40 -29.19 -33.14
N MET A 6 52.93 -28.76 -32.00
CA MET A 6 52.31 -27.69 -31.21
C MET A 6 53.28 -26.53 -31.02
N GLN A 7 52.82 -25.31 -31.27
CA GLN A 7 53.54 -24.07 -31.03
C GLN A 7 52.80 -23.23 -30.00
N ILE A 8 53.55 -22.44 -29.22
CA ILE A 8 53.02 -21.56 -28.17
C ILE A 8 53.43 -20.12 -28.43
N TYR A 9 52.47 -19.21 -28.28
CA TYR A 9 52.63 -17.76 -28.46
C TYR A 9 52.15 -17.01 -27.20
N GLY A 10 52.62 -15.78 -27.01
CA GLY A 10 52.23 -14.94 -25.87
C GLY A 10 53.14 -15.05 -24.63
N LEU A 11 54.28 -15.74 -24.75
CA LEU A 11 55.33 -15.79 -23.74
C LEU A 11 56.48 -14.84 -24.09
N SER A 12 57.27 -14.44 -23.08
CA SER A 12 58.43 -13.54 -23.28
C SER A 12 59.56 -14.16 -24.11
N HIS A 13 59.61 -15.49 -24.18
CA HIS A 13 60.61 -16.24 -24.93
C HIS A 13 59.96 -17.46 -25.60
N GLN A 14 60.58 -18.00 -26.65
CA GLN A 14 60.13 -19.24 -27.27
C GLN A 14 60.20 -20.41 -26.29
N ALA A 15 59.16 -21.25 -26.32
CA ALA A 15 59.06 -22.45 -25.52
C ALA A 15 58.54 -23.62 -26.37
N PHE A 16 58.91 -24.83 -25.97
CA PHE A 16 58.49 -26.09 -26.58
C PHE A 16 57.44 -26.74 -25.69
N VAL A 17 56.33 -27.20 -26.27
CA VAL A 17 55.25 -27.85 -25.51
C VAL A 17 55.52 -29.36 -25.43
N THR A 18 55.72 -29.87 -24.22
CA THR A 18 55.95 -31.31 -23.97
C THR A 18 54.66 -32.04 -23.62
N ASN A 19 53.74 -31.38 -22.91
CA ASN A 19 52.43 -31.91 -22.59
C ASN A 19 51.38 -30.80 -22.70
N PHE A 20 50.22 -31.13 -23.22
CA PHE A 20 49.04 -30.28 -23.24
C PHE A 20 47.82 -31.15 -22.98
N GLU A 21 47.02 -30.77 -21.98
CA GLU A 21 45.74 -31.39 -21.67
C GLU A 21 44.68 -30.28 -21.62
N LEU A 22 43.73 -30.32 -22.54
CA LEU A 22 42.61 -29.40 -22.60
C LEU A 22 41.31 -30.17 -22.33
N THR A 23 40.58 -29.77 -21.30
CA THR A 23 39.21 -30.22 -21.04
C THR A 23 38.27 -29.04 -21.27
N SER A 24 37.23 -29.24 -22.06
CA SER A 24 36.28 -28.19 -22.43
C SER A 24 34.88 -28.75 -22.61
N CYS A 25 33.85 -27.97 -22.28
CA CYS A 25 32.44 -28.33 -22.41
C CYS A 25 31.62 -27.09 -22.78
N ILE A 26 30.53 -27.27 -23.52
CA ILE A 26 29.57 -26.18 -23.79
C ILE A 26 29.03 -25.68 -22.44
N SER A 27 29.07 -24.36 -22.27
CA SER A 27 28.60 -23.63 -21.08
C SER A 27 29.32 -23.94 -19.77
N GLU A 28 30.53 -24.51 -19.86
CA GLU A 28 31.45 -24.63 -18.73
C GLU A 28 32.79 -23.97 -19.08
N PHE A 29 33.56 -23.60 -18.07
CA PHE A 29 34.92 -23.11 -18.32
C PHE A 29 35.80 -24.25 -18.82
N PHE A 30 36.54 -24.00 -19.89
CA PHE A 30 37.61 -24.90 -20.24
C PHE A 30 38.77 -24.79 -19.23
N LEU A 31 39.52 -25.87 -19.11
CA LEU A 31 40.75 -25.94 -18.32
C LEU A 31 41.84 -26.51 -19.21
N LEU A 32 42.91 -25.74 -19.40
CA LEU A 32 44.10 -26.18 -20.13
C LEU A 32 45.27 -26.28 -19.15
N ASN A 33 45.85 -27.46 -19.03
CA ASN A 33 47.10 -27.68 -18.33
C ASN A 33 48.20 -28.02 -19.33
N ALA A 34 49.27 -27.23 -19.36
CA ALA A 34 50.40 -27.47 -20.25
C ALA A 34 51.71 -27.58 -19.47
N LYS A 35 52.62 -28.41 -19.97
CA LYS A 35 54.03 -28.44 -19.58
C LYS A 35 54.87 -27.97 -20.76
N ILE A 36 55.76 -27.02 -20.50
CA ILE A 36 56.62 -26.43 -21.51
C ILE A 36 58.08 -26.43 -21.07
N GLU A 37 58.98 -26.42 -22.04
CA GLU A 37 60.42 -26.27 -21.88
C GLU A 37 60.89 -25.00 -22.58
N SER A 38 61.73 -24.19 -21.92
CA SER A 38 62.38 -23.04 -22.53
C SER A 38 63.88 -23.02 -22.26
N LYS A 39 64.65 -22.51 -23.21
CA LYS A 39 66.11 -22.29 -23.05
C LYS A 39 66.43 -21.07 -22.18
N LEU A 40 65.48 -20.14 -22.06
CA LEU A 40 65.63 -18.91 -21.31
C LEU A 40 64.63 -18.89 -20.15
N LYS A 41 65.02 -18.24 -19.05
CA LYS A 41 64.13 -18.08 -17.90
C LYS A 41 62.96 -17.16 -18.30
N ILE A 42 61.75 -17.68 -18.20
CA ILE A 42 60.51 -16.92 -18.28
C ILE A 42 60.22 -16.34 -16.89
N ASP A 43 59.93 -15.04 -16.84
CA ASP A 43 59.58 -14.33 -15.61
C ASP A 43 58.08 -14.45 -15.32
N ASN A 44 57.73 -14.96 -14.14
CA ASN A 44 56.35 -15.29 -13.74
C ASN A 44 55.45 -14.04 -13.70
N ASP A 45 55.96 -12.95 -13.13
CA ASP A 45 55.16 -11.73 -12.85
C ASP A 45 54.78 -10.98 -14.13
N LEU A 46 55.52 -11.23 -15.22
CA LEU A 46 55.28 -10.61 -16.53
C LEU A 46 54.28 -11.39 -17.40
N VAL A 47 53.92 -12.63 -17.03
CA VAL A 47 53.10 -13.51 -17.87
C VAL A 47 51.71 -13.80 -17.28
N LEU A 48 51.53 -13.75 -15.95
CA LEU A 48 50.23 -13.98 -15.33
C LEU A 48 49.17 -12.99 -15.83
N GLY A 49 47.99 -13.51 -16.17
CA GLY A 49 46.89 -12.70 -16.72
C GLY A 49 47.00 -12.37 -18.21
N ASN A 50 48.15 -12.64 -18.86
CA ASN A 50 48.29 -12.48 -20.31
C ASN A 50 47.56 -13.59 -21.08
N THR A 51 47.24 -13.28 -22.32
CA THR A 51 46.70 -14.25 -23.28
C THR A 51 47.84 -15.07 -23.88
N VAL A 52 47.68 -16.39 -23.86
CA VAL A 52 48.62 -17.36 -24.44
C VAL A 52 47.87 -18.22 -25.44
N THR A 53 48.49 -18.47 -26.58
CA THR A 53 47.88 -19.23 -27.68
C THR A 53 48.70 -20.48 -27.99
N PHE A 54 48.02 -21.61 -28.09
CA PHE A 54 48.54 -22.88 -28.57
C PHE A 54 48.05 -23.13 -29.98
N GLU A 55 48.95 -23.29 -30.93
CA GLU A 55 48.64 -23.71 -32.30
C GLU A 55 48.99 -25.19 -32.45
N THR A 56 47.98 -26.01 -32.76
CA THR A 56 48.17 -27.41 -33.14
C THR A 56 48.16 -27.53 -34.65
N MET A 57 49.32 -27.78 -35.25
CA MET A 57 49.44 -28.12 -36.66
C MET A 57 49.09 -29.60 -36.86
N HIS A 58 48.09 -29.88 -37.68
CA HIS A 58 47.54 -31.20 -37.93
C HIS A 58 48.37 -31.95 -38.99
N LYS A 59 48.17 -33.26 -39.06
CA LYS A 59 48.76 -34.11 -40.11
C LYS A 59 48.29 -33.78 -41.53
N ASP A 60 47.10 -33.20 -41.67
CA ASP A 60 46.52 -32.78 -42.96
C ASP A 60 46.89 -31.34 -43.35
N GLY A 61 47.82 -30.70 -42.63
CA GLY A 61 48.33 -29.36 -42.94
C GLY A 61 47.45 -28.20 -42.45
N LYS A 62 46.35 -28.47 -41.73
CA LYS A 62 45.53 -27.44 -41.07
C LYS A 62 46.07 -27.10 -39.69
N SER A 63 45.73 -25.92 -39.17
CA SER A 63 46.06 -25.52 -37.80
C SER A 63 44.79 -25.23 -37.00
N THR A 64 44.74 -25.71 -35.75
CA THR A 64 43.76 -25.27 -34.75
C THR A 64 44.45 -24.42 -33.70
N PHE A 65 43.83 -23.30 -33.37
CA PHE A 65 44.32 -22.41 -32.31
C PHE A 65 43.49 -22.60 -31.05
N PHE A 66 44.14 -22.51 -29.91
CA PHE A 66 43.50 -22.46 -28.62
C PHE A 66 44.13 -21.33 -27.80
N THR A 67 43.34 -20.30 -27.55
CA THR A 67 43.76 -19.05 -26.93
C THR A 67 43.05 -18.88 -25.61
N ALA A 68 43.80 -18.62 -24.55
CA ALA A 68 43.25 -18.52 -23.20
C ALA A 68 44.06 -17.57 -22.32
N THR A 69 43.51 -17.21 -21.16
CA THR A 69 44.21 -16.39 -20.19
C THR A 69 45.01 -17.26 -19.22
N LEU A 70 46.29 -16.93 -19.03
CA LEU A 70 47.16 -17.62 -18.08
C LEU A 70 46.70 -17.32 -16.64
N SER A 71 46.26 -18.36 -15.93
CA SER A 71 45.72 -18.26 -14.58
C SER A 71 46.70 -18.71 -13.49
N ASP A 72 47.51 -19.74 -13.77
CA ASP A 72 48.57 -20.22 -12.89
C ASP A 72 49.84 -20.52 -13.70
N PHE A 73 50.99 -20.23 -13.11
CA PHE A 73 52.30 -20.45 -13.70
C PHE A 73 53.29 -20.90 -12.61
N SER A 74 53.82 -22.11 -12.76
CA SER A 74 54.80 -22.65 -11.82
C SER A 74 56.08 -23.07 -12.54
N ALA A 75 57.21 -22.58 -12.03
CA ALA A 75 58.54 -23.03 -12.46
C ALA A 75 58.86 -24.38 -11.81
N GLN A 76 59.30 -25.34 -12.62
CA GLN A 76 59.68 -26.69 -12.22
C GLN A 76 61.21 -26.82 -12.19
N HIS A 77 61.72 -28.05 -12.10
CA HIS A 77 63.16 -28.33 -12.07
C HIS A 77 63.86 -27.92 -13.37
N VAL A 78 65.12 -27.51 -13.28
CA VAL A 78 65.99 -27.29 -14.45
C VAL A 78 66.65 -28.62 -14.81
N HIS A 79 66.34 -29.17 -15.97
CA HIS A 79 66.95 -30.41 -16.45
C HIS A 79 67.68 -30.15 -17.77
N SER A 80 68.92 -30.62 -17.92
CA SER A 80 69.70 -30.50 -19.16
C SER A 80 69.77 -29.08 -19.76
N GLN A 81 69.94 -28.04 -18.92
CA GLN A 81 69.96 -26.62 -19.31
C GLN A 81 68.63 -26.07 -19.88
N LEU A 82 67.52 -26.78 -19.69
CA LEU A 82 66.16 -26.31 -20.02
C LEU A 82 65.37 -26.00 -18.75
N TYR A 83 64.66 -24.88 -18.78
CA TYR A 83 63.69 -24.49 -17.76
C TYR A 83 62.34 -25.13 -18.07
N GLN A 84 61.83 -25.94 -17.15
CA GLN A 84 60.50 -26.54 -17.25
C GLN A 84 59.47 -25.71 -16.50
N TYR A 85 58.29 -25.55 -17.10
CA TYR A 85 57.18 -24.82 -16.49
C TYR A 85 55.87 -25.60 -16.64
N GLN A 86 54.98 -25.42 -15.67
CA GLN A 86 53.60 -25.87 -15.75
C GLN A 86 52.66 -24.67 -15.75
N LEU A 87 51.76 -24.65 -16.74
CA LEU A 87 50.83 -23.57 -17.01
C LEU A 87 49.41 -24.08 -16.84
N THR A 88 48.56 -23.30 -16.18
CA THR A 88 47.11 -23.51 -16.18
C THR A 88 46.42 -22.30 -16.78
N LEU A 89 45.64 -22.52 -17.84
CA LEU A 89 44.90 -21.49 -18.54
C LEU A 89 43.39 -21.72 -18.44
N LYS A 90 42.67 -20.62 -18.34
CA LYS A 90 41.21 -20.55 -18.21
C LYS A 90 40.65 -19.48 -19.16
N PRO A 91 39.36 -19.55 -19.52
CA PRO A 91 38.74 -18.49 -20.31
C PRO A 91 38.71 -17.18 -19.53
N LYS A 92 38.70 -16.05 -20.23
CA LYS A 92 38.45 -14.73 -19.59
C LYS A 92 37.20 -14.74 -18.70
N LEU A 93 36.19 -15.51 -19.12
CA LEU A 93 34.92 -15.67 -18.42
C LEU A 93 35.07 -16.18 -16.97
N SER A 94 36.13 -16.93 -16.66
CA SER A 94 36.31 -17.49 -15.31
C SER A 94 36.53 -16.43 -14.24
N ARG A 95 36.91 -15.20 -14.62
CA ARG A 95 37.06 -14.06 -13.69
C ARG A 95 35.76 -13.69 -12.98
N LEU A 96 34.61 -14.04 -13.56
CA LEU A 96 33.30 -13.78 -12.98
C LEU A 96 32.96 -14.67 -11.77
N VAL A 97 33.75 -15.72 -11.51
CA VAL A 97 33.61 -16.57 -10.31
C VAL A 97 34.07 -15.82 -9.06
N ASP A 98 35.11 -14.99 -9.21
CA ASP A 98 35.72 -14.28 -8.09
C ASP A 98 35.05 -12.92 -7.82
N SER A 99 34.07 -12.51 -8.63
CA SER A 99 33.38 -11.22 -8.52
C SER A 99 31.93 -11.35 -8.06
N HIS A 100 31.55 -10.55 -7.07
CA HIS A 100 30.22 -10.51 -6.47
C HIS A 100 29.68 -9.08 -6.50
N HIS A 101 28.41 -8.92 -6.87
CA HIS A 101 27.78 -7.61 -6.90
C HIS A 101 26.32 -7.62 -6.45
N SER A 102 25.86 -6.46 -5.97
CA SER A 102 24.45 -6.15 -5.75
C SER A 102 24.04 -5.04 -6.71
N ARG A 103 23.23 -5.36 -7.73
CA ARG A 103 22.91 -4.43 -8.83
C ARG A 103 21.46 -4.53 -9.26
N ILE A 104 20.95 -3.43 -9.80
CA ILE A 104 19.63 -3.36 -10.44
C ILE A 104 19.82 -2.82 -11.85
N PHE A 105 19.36 -3.59 -12.82
CA PHE A 105 19.28 -3.21 -14.22
C PHE A 105 17.84 -2.78 -14.50
N VAL A 106 17.68 -1.54 -14.95
CA VAL A 106 16.37 -0.91 -15.17
C VAL A 106 16.18 -0.67 -16.65
N ASN A 107 15.02 -1.05 -17.20
CA ASN A 107 14.69 -0.84 -18.61
C ASN A 107 15.81 -1.33 -19.54
N SER A 108 16.30 -2.55 -19.30
CA SER A 108 17.47 -3.11 -19.95
C SER A 108 17.10 -4.32 -20.80
N ASP A 109 17.65 -4.37 -22.01
CA ASP A 109 17.60 -5.57 -22.84
C ASP A 109 18.51 -6.68 -22.27
N VAL A 110 18.05 -7.93 -22.29
CA VAL A 110 18.79 -9.09 -21.74
C VAL A 110 20.18 -9.24 -22.37
N ARG A 111 20.30 -8.96 -23.68
CA ARG A 111 21.57 -8.96 -24.39
C ARG A 111 22.55 -7.97 -23.77
N SER A 112 22.07 -6.77 -23.42
CA SER A 112 22.89 -5.71 -22.85
C SER A 112 23.40 -6.09 -21.47
N VAL A 113 22.57 -6.74 -20.65
CA VAL A 113 22.96 -7.24 -19.33
C VAL A 113 24.06 -8.30 -19.45
N ILE A 114 23.86 -9.31 -20.31
CA ILE A 114 24.87 -10.35 -20.57
C ILE A 114 26.16 -9.72 -21.12
N GLN A 115 26.04 -8.82 -22.10
CA GLN A 115 27.19 -8.16 -22.71
C GLN A 115 28.00 -7.38 -21.67
N GLN A 116 27.35 -6.68 -20.75
CA GLN A 116 28.05 -5.98 -19.66
C GLN A 116 28.85 -6.94 -18.79
N LEU A 117 28.29 -8.12 -18.44
CA LEU A 117 29.00 -9.15 -17.67
C LEU A 117 30.21 -9.71 -18.44
N LEU A 118 30.05 -9.97 -19.74
CA LEU A 118 31.13 -10.46 -20.59
C LEU A 118 32.26 -9.41 -20.74
N ILE A 119 31.91 -8.14 -20.89
CA ILE A 119 32.89 -7.05 -20.91
C ILE A 119 33.63 -6.96 -19.56
N GLN A 120 32.91 -7.11 -18.45
CA GLN A 120 33.51 -7.14 -17.11
C GLN A 120 34.47 -8.34 -16.94
N ALA A 121 34.20 -9.46 -17.60
CA ALA A 121 35.11 -10.61 -17.63
C ALA A 121 36.39 -10.35 -18.46
N GLY A 122 36.45 -9.26 -19.23
CA GLY A 122 37.61 -8.86 -20.04
C GLY A 122 37.47 -9.11 -21.55
N TYR A 123 36.26 -9.44 -22.03
CA TYR A 123 35.98 -9.50 -23.46
C TYR A 123 35.76 -8.12 -24.06
N GLN A 124 36.22 -7.92 -25.29
CA GLN A 124 35.85 -6.76 -26.10
C GLN A 124 34.57 -7.06 -26.91
N ALA A 125 33.89 -6.02 -27.39
CA ALA A 125 32.61 -6.17 -28.09
C ALA A 125 32.70 -7.07 -29.34
N ASP A 126 33.83 -7.07 -30.05
CA ASP A 126 34.13 -7.91 -31.21
C ASP A 126 34.52 -9.36 -30.85
N GLN A 127 34.80 -9.62 -29.57
CA GLN A 127 35.04 -10.96 -29.02
C GLN A 127 33.77 -11.63 -28.50
N ILE A 128 32.64 -10.93 -28.50
CA ILE A 128 31.33 -11.47 -28.10
C ILE A 128 30.51 -11.70 -29.37
N ASP A 129 30.38 -12.96 -29.77
CA ASP A 129 29.64 -13.34 -30.96
C ASP A 129 28.22 -13.79 -30.59
N TRP A 130 27.22 -13.14 -31.18
CA TRP A 130 25.81 -13.40 -30.91
C TRP A 130 25.21 -14.16 -32.08
N ARG A 131 24.94 -15.45 -31.89
CA ARG A 131 24.31 -16.29 -32.91
C ARG A 131 22.96 -16.76 -32.41
N LEU A 132 21.97 -15.87 -32.51
CA LEU A 132 20.62 -16.10 -32.01
C LEU A 132 19.66 -16.34 -33.17
N SER A 133 18.76 -17.29 -33.00
CA SER A 133 17.67 -17.59 -33.94
C SER A 133 16.45 -16.71 -33.65
N HIS A 134 16.28 -16.26 -32.40
CA HIS A 134 15.20 -15.39 -31.95
C HIS A 134 15.72 -14.15 -31.23
N PRO A 135 15.00 -13.02 -31.28
CA PRO A 135 15.35 -11.83 -30.51
C PRO A 135 15.16 -12.07 -29.00
N LEU A 136 16.01 -11.45 -28.19
CA LEU A 136 15.88 -11.48 -26.72
C LEU A 136 14.85 -10.45 -26.25
N PRO A 137 14.12 -10.72 -25.16
CA PRO A 137 13.10 -9.80 -24.67
C PRO A 137 13.70 -8.61 -23.92
N PHE A 138 12.92 -7.54 -23.87
CA PHE A 138 13.20 -6.38 -23.04
C PHE A 138 12.62 -6.57 -21.64
N GLU A 139 13.43 -6.32 -20.60
CA GLU A 139 12.99 -6.46 -19.22
C GLU A 139 12.89 -5.11 -18.51
N LYS A 140 11.80 -4.92 -17.78
CA LYS A 140 11.56 -3.67 -17.02
C LYS A 140 12.55 -3.52 -15.88
N ILE A 141 12.84 -4.62 -15.19
CA ILE A 141 13.76 -4.65 -14.07
C ILE A 141 14.43 -6.03 -14.01
N ARG A 142 15.71 -6.03 -13.66
CA ARG A 142 16.44 -7.24 -13.32
C ARG A 142 17.39 -6.97 -12.17
N VAL A 143 17.40 -7.85 -11.18
CA VAL A 143 18.13 -7.67 -9.94
C VAL A 143 19.14 -8.79 -9.78
N GLN A 144 20.36 -8.40 -9.40
CA GLN A 144 21.44 -9.27 -8.98
C GLN A 144 21.63 -9.04 -7.47
N PRO A 145 21.08 -9.88 -6.58
CA PRO A 145 21.12 -9.63 -5.15
C PRO A 145 22.28 -10.39 -4.47
N LEU A 146 23.42 -9.72 -4.26
CA LEU A 146 24.64 -10.30 -3.65
C LEU A 146 25.04 -11.65 -4.29
N GLU A 147 24.92 -11.73 -5.61
CA GLU A 147 25.14 -12.94 -6.39
C GLU A 147 26.48 -12.84 -7.13
N GLN A 148 27.18 -13.97 -7.29
CA GLN A 148 28.36 -14.04 -8.16
C GLN A 148 27.98 -13.63 -9.58
N ASP A 149 28.83 -12.85 -10.26
CA ASP A 149 28.53 -12.41 -11.63
C ASP A 149 28.38 -13.61 -12.58
N HIS A 150 29.16 -14.68 -12.36
CA HIS A 150 29.02 -15.92 -13.12
C HIS A 150 27.68 -16.62 -12.87
N GLN A 151 27.23 -16.69 -11.61
CA GLN A 151 25.94 -17.30 -11.28
C GLN A 151 24.78 -16.52 -11.89
N PHE A 152 24.84 -15.19 -11.80
CA PHE A 152 23.86 -14.29 -12.40
C PHE A 152 23.82 -14.42 -13.93
N LEU A 153 24.99 -14.59 -14.58
CA LEU A 153 25.09 -14.92 -15.99
C LEU A 153 24.40 -16.26 -16.30
N LEU A 154 24.74 -17.34 -15.58
CA LEU A 154 24.16 -18.67 -15.80
C LEU A 154 22.64 -18.67 -15.63
N ARG A 155 22.12 -18.07 -14.55
CA ARG A 155 20.68 -17.94 -14.32
C ARG A 155 20.00 -17.19 -15.47
N THR A 156 20.63 -16.13 -15.96
CA THR A 156 20.10 -15.35 -17.08
C THR A 156 20.09 -16.16 -18.38
N LEU A 157 21.16 -16.91 -18.66
CA LEU A 157 21.21 -17.78 -19.84
C LEU A 157 20.17 -18.91 -19.76
N GLN A 158 20.03 -19.55 -18.60
CA GLN A 158 19.04 -20.61 -18.35
C GLN A 158 17.60 -20.14 -18.59
N GLN A 159 17.25 -18.94 -18.09
CA GLN A 159 15.91 -18.37 -18.22
C GLN A 159 15.45 -18.21 -19.67
N TYR A 160 16.38 -17.99 -20.60
CA TYR A 160 16.09 -17.78 -22.02
C TYR A 160 16.59 -18.93 -22.91
N GLY A 161 16.92 -20.08 -22.32
CA GLY A 161 17.37 -21.25 -23.07
C GLY A 161 18.64 -20.99 -23.90
N LEU A 162 19.51 -20.10 -23.41
CA LEU A 162 20.77 -19.75 -24.02
C LEU A 162 21.90 -20.63 -23.47
N PHE A 163 22.92 -20.81 -24.29
CA PHE A 163 24.16 -21.50 -23.94
C PHE A 163 25.34 -20.81 -24.62
N TYR A 164 26.55 -21.09 -24.15
CA TYR A 164 27.76 -20.51 -24.70
C TYR A 164 28.86 -21.54 -25.00
N TRP A 165 29.76 -21.20 -25.91
CA TRP A 165 31.03 -21.90 -26.10
C TRP A 165 32.12 -20.89 -26.47
N PHE A 166 33.36 -21.39 -26.61
CA PHE A 166 34.51 -20.57 -26.94
C PHE A 166 35.02 -20.93 -28.34
N GLU A 167 35.32 -19.91 -29.14
CA GLU A 167 35.98 -20.05 -30.43
C GLU A 167 37.29 -19.28 -30.42
N CYS A 168 38.37 -19.91 -30.83
CA CYS A 168 39.69 -19.29 -30.90
C CYS A 168 40.06 -19.06 -32.36
N THR A 169 40.03 -17.80 -32.80
CA THR A 169 40.41 -17.42 -34.17
C THR A 169 41.79 -16.79 -34.14
N GLY A 170 42.83 -17.59 -34.43
CA GLY A 170 44.22 -17.16 -34.28
C GLY A 170 44.54 -16.82 -32.82
N LEU A 171 45.01 -15.60 -32.58
CA LEU A 171 45.42 -15.12 -31.25
C LEU A 171 44.27 -14.54 -30.41
N ASN A 172 43.02 -14.68 -30.84
CA ASN A 172 41.86 -14.12 -30.16
C ASN A 172 40.91 -15.21 -29.66
N GLU A 173 40.60 -15.17 -28.37
CA GLU A 173 39.49 -15.90 -27.74
C GLU A 173 38.18 -15.14 -27.97
N LYS A 174 37.15 -15.84 -28.42
CA LYS A 174 35.78 -15.32 -28.53
C LYS A 174 34.84 -16.18 -27.70
N VAL A 175 33.83 -15.55 -27.12
CA VAL A 175 32.69 -16.22 -26.50
C VAL A 175 31.51 -16.12 -27.47
N VAL A 176 30.91 -17.26 -27.79
CA VAL A 176 29.72 -17.32 -28.63
C VAL A 176 28.51 -17.60 -27.75
N ILE A 177 27.47 -16.78 -27.85
CA ILE A 177 26.17 -17.00 -27.19
C ILE A 177 25.16 -17.43 -28.24
N SER A 178 24.44 -18.53 -28.00
CA SER A 178 23.44 -19.09 -28.91
C SER A 178 22.20 -19.61 -28.20
N ASP A 179 21.11 -19.70 -28.94
CA ASP A 179 19.84 -20.34 -28.57
C ASP A 179 19.59 -21.68 -29.31
N SER A 180 20.46 -22.03 -30.27
CA SER A 180 20.26 -23.14 -31.20
C SER A 180 21.58 -23.80 -31.63
N ASN A 181 21.55 -25.13 -31.73
CA ASN A 181 22.67 -25.92 -32.26
C ASN A 181 22.96 -25.62 -33.72
N LEU A 182 21.97 -25.16 -34.48
CA LEU A 182 22.12 -24.90 -35.92
C LEU A 182 23.08 -23.74 -36.20
N ASN A 183 23.34 -22.91 -35.20
CA ASN A 183 24.30 -21.80 -35.25
C ASN A 183 25.75 -22.25 -34.99
N SER A 184 25.97 -23.53 -34.65
CA SER A 184 27.31 -24.10 -34.56
C SER A 184 27.95 -24.22 -35.96
N PRO A 185 29.20 -23.78 -36.13
CA PRO A 185 29.91 -23.94 -37.38
C PRO A 185 30.33 -25.40 -37.54
N TYR A 186 30.39 -25.87 -38.79
CA TYR A 186 31.06 -27.14 -39.07
C TYR A 186 32.57 -26.97 -38.94
N VAL A 187 33.25 -27.98 -38.42
CA VAL A 187 34.71 -28.10 -38.55
C VAL A 187 35.09 -27.96 -40.02
N SER A 188 36.22 -27.30 -40.31
CA SER A 188 36.61 -26.98 -41.69
C SER A 188 37.13 -28.21 -42.46
N ARG A 189 36.39 -29.32 -42.46
CA ARG A 189 36.74 -30.62 -43.06
C ARG A 189 35.47 -31.27 -43.63
N THR A 190 35.55 -31.88 -44.81
CA THR A 190 34.38 -32.32 -45.60
C THR A 190 33.86 -33.73 -45.28
N GLN A 191 34.03 -34.22 -44.04
CA GLN A 191 33.46 -35.42 -43.38
C GLN A 191 34.54 -36.12 -42.55
N LEU A 192 34.25 -36.39 -41.28
CA LEU A 192 35.10 -37.21 -40.42
C LEU A 192 34.69 -38.68 -40.56
N ARG A 193 35.68 -39.57 -40.61
CA ARG A 193 35.44 -41.01 -40.71
C ARG A 193 35.73 -41.70 -39.38
N LEU A 194 34.86 -42.63 -39.01
CA LEU A 194 35.09 -43.59 -37.94
C LEU A 194 35.61 -44.88 -38.56
N ARG A 195 36.85 -45.27 -38.25
CA ARG A 195 37.47 -46.53 -38.71
C ARG A 195 37.75 -47.41 -37.50
N SER A 196 37.01 -48.52 -37.35
CA SER A 196 37.27 -49.48 -36.27
C SER A 196 38.71 -49.98 -36.35
N SER A 197 39.34 -50.09 -35.18
CA SER A 197 40.68 -50.65 -34.96
C SER A 197 40.77 -52.15 -35.25
N ASP A 198 39.63 -52.84 -35.47
CA ASP A 198 39.58 -54.27 -35.76
C ASP A 198 40.02 -54.54 -37.22
N GLY A 199 41.34 -54.69 -37.42
CA GLY A 199 41.91 -55.30 -38.63
C GLY A 199 42.76 -54.42 -39.54
N ILE A 200 43.27 -53.26 -39.10
CA ILE A 200 44.12 -52.39 -39.95
C ILE A 200 45.60 -52.54 -39.60
N GLU A 201 46.42 -52.86 -40.61
CA GLU A 201 47.89 -52.71 -40.58
C GLU A 201 48.30 -51.30 -40.12
N ARG A 202 49.18 -51.23 -39.11
CA ARG A 202 49.70 -49.99 -38.50
C ARG A 202 50.35 -48.99 -39.45
N ASN A 203 50.53 -49.31 -40.73
CA ASN A 203 51.28 -48.49 -41.70
C ASN A 203 50.41 -47.50 -42.51
N ASN A 204 49.10 -47.73 -42.65
CA ASN A 204 48.21 -46.85 -43.43
C ASN A 204 47.45 -45.80 -42.58
N THR A 205 47.68 -45.79 -41.27
CA THR A 205 47.14 -44.81 -40.30
C THR A 205 48.00 -43.55 -40.17
N SER A 206 49.14 -43.49 -40.87
CA SER A 206 50.13 -42.43 -40.69
C SER A 206 49.64 -41.04 -41.11
N GLN A 207 48.64 -40.93 -42.00
CA GLN A 207 48.10 -39.65 -42.51
C GLN A 207 46.60 -39.39 -42.22
N HIS A 208 45.87 -40.32 -41.60
CA HIS A 208 44.43 -40.14 -41.38
C HIS A 208 44.14 -39.31 -40.12
N VAL A 209 43.25 -38.32 -40.25
CA VAL A 209 42.62 -37.61 -39.13
C VAL A 209 41.16 -38.04 -39.05
N GLY A 210 40.77 -38.65 -37.93
CA GLY A 210 39.45 -39.23 -37.74
C GLY A 210 39.27 -39.87 -36.37
N PHE A 211 38.19 -40.62 -36.21
CA PHE A 211 37.88 -41.37 -34.99
C PHE A 211 38.15 -42.86 -35.19
N PHE A 212 38.49 -43.54 -34.11
CA PHE A 212 38.89 -44.95 -34.10
C PHE A 212 38.01 -45.81 -33.19
N GLU A 213 37.46 -45.21 -32.13
CA GLU A 213 36.56 -45.88 -31.19
C GLU A 213 35.32 -45.03 -30.96
N PHE A 214 34.20 -45.70 -30.66
CA PHE A 214 32.95 -45.04 -30.29
C PHE A 214 32.25 -45.78 -29.17
N ASN A 215 31.48 -45.04 -28.37
CA ASN A 215 30.53 -45.55 -27.40
C ASN A 215 29.25 -44.69 -27.50
N ARG A 216 28.10 -45.32 -27.73
CA ARG A 216 26.80 -44.63 -27.74
C ARG A 216 26.04 -44.97 -26.48
N GLU A 217 25.75 -43.96 -25.69
CA GLU A 217 24.96 -44.05 -24.47
C GLU A 217 23.57 -43.48 -24.76
N VAL A 218 22.54 -44.32 -24.59
CA VAL A 218 21.13 -43.91 -24.69
C VAL A 218 20.47 -44.13 -23.33
N ALA A 219 19.93 -43.05 -22.75
CA ALA A 219 19.26 -43.03 -21.46
C ALA A 219 17.75 -42.78 -21.62
N TRP A 220 16.98 -43.04 -20.56
CA TRP A 220 15.56 -42.67 -20.50
C TRP A 220 15.37 -41.17 -20.67
N HIS A 221 14.29 -40.77 -21.32
CA HIS A 221 13.97 -39.38 -21.58
C HIS A 221 12.66 -38.96 -20.93
N LEU A 222 12.57 -37.69 -20.58
CA LEU A 222 11.29 -37.09 -20.19
C LEU A 222 10.35 -37.19 -21.40
N GLU A 223 9.07 -37.54 -21.27
CA GLU A 223 8.05 -37.30 -22.31
C GLU A 223 7.05 -36.28 -21.76
N GLY A 224 6.89 -35.15 -22.45
CA GLY A 224 5.89 -34.12 -22.15
C GLY A 224 5.94 -33.51 -20.74
N SER A 225 6.59 -32.35 -20.60
CA SER A 225 6.34 -31.46 -19.46
C SER A 225 4.97 -30.79 -19.64
N GLN A 226 3.99 -31.16 -18.83
CA GLN A 226 2.65 -30.58 -18.91
C GLN A 226 2.54 -29.38 -17.97
N VAL A 227 2.16 -28.22 -18.52
CA VAL A 227 1.80 -27.04 -17.73
C VAL A 227 0.44 -27.29 -17.08
N HIS A 228 0.42 -27.72 -15.81
CA HIS A 228 -0.68 -27.71 -14.83
C HIS A 228 -2.18 -27.81 -15.28
N GLN A 229 -2.50 -28.36 -16.46
CA GLN A 229 -3.88 -28.47 -16.97
C GLN A 229 -4.22 -29.78 -17.71
N SER A 230 -3.32 -30.76 -17.80
CA SER A 230 -3.67 -32.07 -18.37
C SER A 230 -2.75 -33.17 -17.86
N THR A 231 -3.23 -33.96 -16.90
CA THR A 231 -2.59 -35.21 -16.49
C THR A 231 -3.11 -36.34 -17.38
N SER A 232 -2.25 -36.87 -18.24
CA SER A 232 -2.33 -38.28 -18.66
C SER A 232 -1.04 -38.97 -18.21
N PRO A 233 -1.11 -40.17 -17.61
CA PRO A 233 0.10 -40.93 -17.26
C PRO A 233 0.92 -41.26 -18.52
N PRO A 234 2.25 -41.42 -18.40
CA PRO A 234 3.10 -41.82 -19.51
C PRO A 234 2.59 -43.13 -20.12
N SER A 235 2.53 -43.19 -21.46
CA SER A 235 2.00 -44.32 -22.22
C SER A 235 3.00 -45.46 -22.41
N THR A 236 4.27 -45.26 -22.06
CA THR A 236 5.35 -46.24 -22.20
C THR A 236 6.24 -46.31 -20.94
N GLY A 237 6.83 -47.48 -20.67
CA GLY A 237 7.69 -47.72 -19.49
C GLY A 237 9.08 -47.06 -19.54
N THR A 238 9.30 -46.12 -20.46
CA THR A 238 10.59 -45.46 -20.73
C THR A 238 10.58 -43.95 -20.47
N SER A 239 9.47 -43.39 -19.97
CA SER A 239 9.33 -41.96 -19.72
C SER A 239 8.95 -41.60 -18.27
N VAL A 240 9.41 -40.43 -17.85
CA VAL A 240 9.19 -39.84 -16.51
C VAL A 240 8.61 -38.43 -16.71
N THR A 241 7.70 -38.00 -15.84
CA THR A 241 7.13 -36.64 -15.87
C THR A 241 7.71 -35.77 -14.75
N LYS A 242 7.84 -34.47 -15.02
CA LYS A 242 8.18 -33.44 -14.02
C LYS A 242 7.24 -32.25 -14.18
N ASN A 243 6.62 -31.82 -13.09
CA ASN A 243 5.75 -30.65 -13.07
C ASN A 243 6.48 -29.49 -12.40
N TYR A 244 6.50 -28.34 -13.09
CA TYR A 244 7.13 -27.13 -12.60
C TYR A 244 6.11 -26.02 -12.45
N PHE A 245 6.24 -25.24 -11.39
CA PHE A 245 5.55 -23.97 -11.20
C PHE A 245 6.61 -22.87 -11.20
N GLU A 246 6.60 -22.03 -12.23
CA GLU A 246 7.38 -20.80 -12.26
C GLU A 246 6.41 -19.61 -12.17
N PRO A 247 6.45 -18.86 -11.06
CA PRO A 247 5.50 -17.79 -10.82
C PRO A 247 5.80 -16.55 -11.65
N ASN A 248 4.75 -15.77 -11.90
CA ASN A 248 4.82 -14.40 -12.47
C ASN A 248 5.31 -14.27 -13.92
N LEU A 249 5.43 -15.36 -14.66
CA LEU A 249 5.60 -15.32 -16.12
C LEU A 249 4.24 -15.19 -16.82
N ASN A 250 4.23 -14.52 -17.97
CA ASN A 250 3.06 -14.56 -18.86
C ASN A 250 2.94 -15.96 -19.48
N ALA A 251 1.73 -16.32 -19.95
CA ALA A 251 1.46 -17.66 -20.45
C ALA A 251 2.44 -18.13 -21.55
N GLN A 252 2.85 -17.23 -22.45
CA GLN A 252 3.80 -17.55 -23.52
C GLN A 252 5.21 -17.85 -22.98
N SER A 253 5.70 -17.04 -22.04
CA SER A 253 7.03 -17.20 -21.44
C SER A 253 7.09 -18.44 -20.55
N THR A 254 6.00 -18.76 -19.84
CA THR A 254 5.87 -20.01 -19.08
C THR A 254 5.99 -21.23 -19.98
N VAL A 255 5.31 -21.24 -21.12
CA VAL A 255 5.39 -22.34 -22.10
C VAL A 255 6.81 -22.47 -22.66
N GLN A 256 7.43 -21.36 -23.05
CA GLN A 256 8.79 -21.36 -23.58
C GLN A 256 9.80 -21.91 -22.56
N LEU A 257 9.79 -21.40 -21.33
CA LEU A 257 10.69 -21.85 -20.27
C LEU A 257 10.50 -23.34 -19.96
N SER A 258 9.25 -23.82 -19.94
CA SER A 258 8.96 -25.24 -19.72
C SER A 258 9.51 -26.13 -20.85
N THR A 259 9.49 -25.62 -22.08
CA THR A 259 10.03 -26.31 -23.26
C THR A 259 11.56 -26.32 -23.21
N ASP A 260 12.20 -25.19 -22.91
CA ASP A 260 13.65 -25.10 -22.78
C ASP A 260 14.16 -26.00 -21.63
N PHE A 261 13.42 -26.11 -20.53
CA PHE A 261 13.73 -27.05 -19.45
C PHE A 261 13.69 -28.50 -19.93
N GLU A 262 12.63 -28.91 -20.64
CA GLU A 262 12.49 -30.25 -21.20
C GLU A 262 13.65 -30.58 -22.15
N LEU A 263 13.99 -29.66 -23.04
CA LEU A 263 15.12 -29.80 -23.95
C LEU A 263 16.45 -29.91 -23.18
N SER A 264 16.64 -29.12 -22.13
CA SER A 264 17.87 -29.19 -21.29
C SER A 264 18.01 -30.54 -20.59
N ALA A 265 16.90 -31.12 -20.11
CA ALA A 265 16.88 -32.42 -19.46
C ALA A 265 17.12 -33.57 -20.45
N ARG A 266 16.78 -33.38 -21.74
CA ARG A 266 17.02 -34.36 -22.81
C ARG A 266 18.36 -34.22 -23.52
N ALA A 267 19.05 -33.11 -23.34
CA ALA A 267 20.25 -32.76 -24.10
C ALA A 267 21.34 -33.85 -24.03
N LYS A 268 21.44 -34.60 -22.92
CA LYS A 268 22.45 -35.67 -22.72
C LYS A 268 21.86 -37.09 -22.73
N ASN A 269 20.67 -37.31 -23.30
CA ASN A 269 20.02 -38.62 -23.29
C ASN A 269 20.43 -39.54 -24.45
N ASP A 270 20.86 -38.99 -25.58
CA ASP A 270 21.44 -39.74 -26.69
C ASP A 270 22.79 -39.12 -27.03
N VAL A 271 23.83 -39.74 -26.50
CA VAL A 271 25.19 -39.22 -26.51
C VAL A 271 26.11 -40.21 -27.19
N LEU A 272 26.95 -39.69 -28.08
CA LEU A 272 28.00 -40.45 -28.76
C LEU A 272 29.35 -39.94 -28.27
N ARG A 273 30.10 -40.82 -27.59
CA ARG A 273 31.49 -40.59 -27.23
C ARG A 273 32.39 -41.14 -28.33
N LEU A 274 33.32 -40.32 -28.82
CA LEU A 274 34.24 -40.68 -29.90
C LEU A 274 35.67 -40.44 -29.46
N THR A 275 36.54 -41.39 -29.80
CA THR A 275 37.96 -41.35 -29.49
C THR A 275 38.76 -41.33 -30.78
N GLY A 276 39.68 -40.38 -30.94
CA GLY A 276 40.33 -40.10 -32.22
C GLY A 276 41.55 -39.19 -32.13
N ASN A 277 41.93 -38.60 -33.26
CA ASN A 277 43.05 -37.65 -33.38
C ASN A 277 42.65 -36.36 -34.13
N VAL A 278 41.44 -35.85 -33.87
CA VAL A 278 40.82 -34.71 -34.55
C VAL A 278 41.01 -33.44 -33.71
N PRO A 279 41.97 -32.54 -34.01
CA PRO A 279 42.30 -31.47 -33.07
C PRO A 279 41.37 -30.25 -33.17
N ASP A 280 40.57 -30.12 -34.23
CA ASP A 280 39.50 -29.13 -34.40
C ASP A 280 38.12 -29.59 -33.87
N ALA A 281 38.03 -30.79 -33.29
CA ALA A 281 36.79 -31.28 -32.67
C ALA A 281 36.60 -30.70 -31.27
N LEU A 282 36.28 -29.41 -31.21
CA LEU A 282 36.07 -28.66 -29.96
C LEU A 282 34.58 -28.46 -29.66
N PRO A 283 34.18 -28.24 -28.39
CA PRO A 283 32.80 -27.97 -28.03
C PRO A 283 32.26 -26.75 -28.75
N GLY A 284 31.02 -26.83 -29.22
CA GLY A 284 30.39 -25.79 -30.04
C GLY A 284 30.64 -25.92 -31.54
N TYR A 285 31.55 -26.82 -31.98
CA TYR A 285 31.69 -27.20 -33.39
C TYR A 285 30.86 -28.43 -33.74
N SER A 286 30.35 -28.44 -34.97
CA SER A 286 29.70 -29.60 -35.56
C SER A 286 30.57 -30.31 -36.57
N PHE A 287 30.23 -31.56 -36.84
CA PHE A 287 30.88 -32.35 -37.88
C PHE A 287 29.93 -33.40 -38.44
N SER A 288 30.12 -33.74 -39.71
CA SER A 288 29.47 -34.89 -40.33
C SER A 288 30.34 -36.13 -40.13
N LEU A 289 29.78 -37.16 -39.48
CA LEU A 289 30.43 -38.43 -39.23
C LEU A 289 29.96 -39.48 -40.23
N VAL A 290 30.91 -40.20 -40.83
CA VAL A 290 30.65 -41.37 -41.67
C VAL A 290 31.28 -42.59 -41.04
N CYS A 291 30.45 -43.57 -40.68
CA CYS A 291 30.86 -44.86 -40.18
C CYS A 291 30.53 -45.96 -41.20
N ASN A 292 31.51 -46.81 -41.49
CA ASN A 292 31.34 -47.95 -42.42
C ASN A 292 30.91 -49.24 -41.70
N ALA A 293 30.81 -49.24 -40.37
CA ALA A 293 30.37 -50.39 -39.59
C ALA A 293 28.83 -50.48 -39.53
N ILE A 294 28.32 -51.71 -39.43
CA ILE A 294 26.88 -52.01 -39.38
C ILE A 294 26.31 -51.49 -38.04
N GLY A 295 25.45 -50.45 -38.07
CA GLY A 295 24.69 -49.97 -36.88
C GLY A 295 24.71 -48.46 -36.59
N GLN A 296 24.19 -47.63 -37.50
CA GLN A 296 23.66 -46.26 -37.31
C GLN A 296 24.36 -45.27 -36.33
N VAL A 297 25.60 -44.87 -36.62
CA VAL A 297 26.22 -43.66 -35.99
C VAL A 297 26.69 -42.63 -37.03
N SER A 298 26.31 -42.79 -38.29
CA SER A 298 26.56 -41.78 -39.33
C SER A 298 25.53 -40.67 -39.24
N GLY A 299 25.96 -39.41 -39.35
CA GLY A 299 25.08 -38.25 -39.24
C GLY A 299 25.84 -36.99 -38.87
N ASP A 300 25.09 -35.91 -38.65
CA ASP A 300 25.65 -34.64 -38.18
C ASP A 300 25.57 -34.56 -36.66
N TYR A 301 26.69 -34.24 -36.03
CA TYR A 301 26.82 -34.16 -34.58
C TYR A 301 27.29 -32.77 -34.15
N LEU A 302 26.89 -32.36 -32.96
CA LEU A 302 27.43 -31.23 -32.21
C LEU A 302 28.35 -31.77 -31.11
N CYS A 303 29.61 -31.34 -31.10
CA CYS A 303 30.50 -31.61 -29.98
C CYS A 303 30.07 -30.76 -28.78
N ILE A 304 29.77 -31.41 -27.64
CA ILE A 304 29.35 -30.76 -26.40
C ILE A 304 30.45 -30.80 -25.32
N GLU A 305 31.39 -31.74 -25.42
CA GLU A 305 32.52 -31.90 -24.52
C GLU A 305 33.71 -32.42 -25.32
N ALA A 306 34.91 -31.95 -25.00
CA ALA A 306 36.14 -32.47 -25.58
C ALA A 306 37.27 -32.48 -24.55
N LYS A 307 38.00 -33.58 -24.55
CA LYS A 307 39.29 -33.75 -23.88
C LYS A 307 40.36 -33.99 -24.92
N HIS A 308 41.31 -33.07 -25.05
CA HIS A 308 42.46 -33.20 -25.94
C HIS A 308 43.73 -33.42 -25.12
N ILE A 309 44.53 -34.40 -25.52
CA ILE A 309 45.83 -34.69 -24.94
C ILE A 309 46.86 -34.64 -26.06
N PHE A 310 47.91 -33.87 -25.85
CA PHE A 310 49.10 -33.84 -26.69
C PHE A 310 50.32 -34.14 -25.83
N SER A 311 51.17 -35.04 -26.30
CA SER A 311 52.44 -35.36 -25.66
C SER A 311 53.57 -35.42 -26.68
N ALA A 312 54.71 -34.84 -26.32
CA ALA A 312 55.96 -34.88 -27.05
C ALA A 312 57.11 -35.17 -26.06
N GLY A 313 58.11 -35.93 -26.49
CA GLY A 313 59.20 -36.43 -25.63
C GLY A 313 60.04 -35.32 -25.02
N SER A 314 60.70 -34.52 -25.86
CA SER A 314 61.47 -33.35 -25.44
C SER A 314 61.71 -32.42 -26.64
N SER A 315 62.26 -31.23 -26.39
CA SER A 315 62.71 -30.35 -27.49
C SER A 315 63.79 -30.98 -28.39
N GLU A 316 64.46 -32.04 -27.92
CA GLU A 316 65.53 -32.76 -28.64
C GLU A 316 65.00 -33.99 -29.42
N GLU A 317 63.81 -34.51 -29.10
CA GLU A 317 63.15 -35.64 -29.78
C GLU A 317 61.72 -35.28 -30.30
N PRO A 318 61.61 -34.37 -31.29
CA PRO A 318 60.32 -33.89 -31.78
C PRO A 318 59.48 -34.95 -32.52
N ASP A 319 60.08 -36.07 -32.95
CA ASP A 319 59.42 -37.10 -33.76
C ASP A 319 58.46 -38.02 -32.96
N SER A 320 58.38 -37.82 -31.64
CA SER A 320 57.56 -38.60 -30.71
C SER A 320 56.16 -38.01 -30.46
N ALA A 321 55.82 -36.89 -31.10
CA ALA A 321 54.59 -36.13 -30.83
C ALA A 321 53.31 -36.94 -31.16
N ARG A 322 52.42 -37.06 -30.17
CA ARG A 322 51.12 -37.73 -30.29
C ARG A 322 50.01 -36.80 -29.84
N HIS A 323 48.96 -36.70 -30.65
CA HIS A 323 47.70 -36.06 -30.28
C HIS A 323 46.60 -37.11 -30.24
N HIS A 324 45.76 -36.98 -29.22
CA HIS A 324 44.59 -37.80 -29.02
C HIS A 324 43.46 -36.94 -28.48
N CYS A 325 42.23 -37.25 -28.85
CA CYS A 325 41.05 -36.60 -28.32
C CYS A 325 39.95 -37.59 -27.99
N THR A 326 39.24 -37.33 -26.90
CA THR A 326 37.95 -37.94 -26.58
C THR A 326 36.92 -36.83 -26.60
N ILE A 327 35.88 -36.98 -27.41
CA ILE A 327 34.79 -36.02 -27.50
C ILE A 327 33.48 -36.68 -27.12
N THR A 328 32.59 -35.89 -26.52
CA THR A 328 31.19 -36.23 -26.30
C THR A 328 30.37 -35.37 -27.25
N CYS A 329 29.50 -36.00 -28.05
CA CYS A 329 28.68 -35.31 -29.03
C CYS A 329 27.23 -35.80 -29.01
N ILE A 330 26.33 -34.94 -29.48
CA ILE A 330 24.90 -35.22 -29.61
C ILE A 330 24.49 -35.02 -31.07
N PRO A 331 23.43 -35.68 -31.56
CA PRO A 331 22.91 -35.37 -32.89
C PRO A 331 22.67 -33.87 -33.03
N ARG A 332 23.14 -33.24 -34.13
CA ARG A 332 23.03 -31.78 -34.32
C ARG A 332 21.58 -31.30 -34.23
N SER A 333 20.63 -32.14 -34.65
CA SER A 333 19.19 -31.89 -34.59
C SER A 333 18.60 -31.94 -33.17
N ASN A 334 19.27 -32.54 -32.18
CA ASN A 334 18.80 -32.60 -30.80
C ASN A 334 19.17 -31.30 -30.05
N PRO A 335 18.23 -30.38 -29.77
CA PRO A 335 18.57 -29.07 -29.23
C PRO A 335 19.30 -29.16 -27.89
N PHE A 336 20.44 -28.49 -27.78
CA PHE A 336 21.12 -28.29 -26.51
C PHE A 336 20.53 -27.06 -25.81
N LYS A 337 20.25 -27.18 -24.52
CA LYS A 337 19.88 -26.08 -23.64
C LYS A 337 20.68 -26.20 -22.35
N LEU A 338 21.10 -25.06 -21.81
CA LEU A 338 21.84 -25.01 -20.56
C LEU A 338 20.98 -25.62 -19.44
N PRO A 339 21.44 -26.67 -18.74
CA PRO A 339 20.68 -27.28 -17.65
C PRO A 339 20.31 -26.25 -16.59
N ILE A 340 19.03 -26.20 -16.21
CA ILE A 340 18.57 -25.33 -15.13
C ILE A 340 19.13 -25.86 -13.80
N GLN A 341 19.94 -25.03 -13.15
CA GLN A 341 20.39 -25.30 -11.79
C GLN A 341 19.37 -24.76 -10.79
N PRO A 342 19.15 -25.44 -9.66
CA PRO A 342 18.29 -24.88 -8.60
C PRO A 342 18.86 -23.52 -8.17
N ASN A 343 17.99 -22.51 -8.17
CA ASN A 343 18.36 -21.17 -7.75
C ASN A 343 18.98 -21.22 -6.33
N LEU A 344 20.13 -20.58 -6.16
CA LEU A 344 20.68 -20.33 -4.83
C LEU A 344 19.67 -19.51 -4.00
N PRO A 345 19.60 -19.71 -2.68
CA PRO A 345 18.69 -18.96 -1.83
C PRO A 345 19.02 -17.46 -1.94
N LYS A 346 18.09 -16.69 -2.51
CA LYS A 346 18.19 -15.24 -2.66
C LYS A 346 17.68 -14.54 -1.39
N PRO A 347 18.14 -13.33 -1.05
CA PRO A 347 17.59 -12.58 0.07
C PRO A 347 16.09 -12.32 -0.13
N MET A 348 15.29 -12.77 0.83
CA MET A 348 13.82 -12.78 0.75
C MET A 348 13.21 -11.42 1.10
N VAL A 349 13.93 -10.61 1.88
CA VAL A 349 13.50 -9.29 2.34
C VAL A 349 14.72 -8.36 2.49
N PHE A 350 14.61 -7.11 2.03
CA PHE A 350 15.65 -6.09 2.22
C PHE A 350 15.06 -4.71 2.51
N ARG A 351 15.86 -3.81 3.08
CA ARG A 351 15.45 -2.43 3.39
C ARG A 351 15.55 -1.53 2.16
N ALA A 352 14.61 -0.60 2.07
CA ALA A 352 14.59 0.48 1.10
C ALA A 352 13.91 1.71 1.70
N HIS A 353 14.03 2.85 1.02
CA HIS A 353 13.24 4.04 1.32
C HIS A 353 12.43 4.49 0.11
N VAL A 354 11.27 5.08 0.36
CA VAL A 354 10.39 5.65 -0.69
C VAL A 354 11.02 6.91 -1.27
N VAL A 355 10.99 7.06 -2.59
CA VAL A 355 11.55 8.22 -3.31
C VAL A 355 10.54 8.83 -4.29
N THR A 356 10.76 10.09 -4.66
CA THR A 356 9.99 10.82 -5.67
C THR A 356 10.72 10.84 -7.01
N GLU A 357 9.99 10.80 -8.12
CA GLU A 357 10.57 10.94 -9.48
C GLU A 357 10.91 12.39 -9.84
N GLN A 358 10.23 13.36 -9.23
CA GLN A 358 10.43 14.77 -9.51
C GLN A 358 11.56 15.35 -8.66
N ALA A 359 12.59 15.87 -9.33
CA ALA A 359 13.61 16.71 -8.74
C ALA A 359 12.97 18.06 -8.33
N GLY A 360 12.70 18.18 -7.03
CA GLY A 360 12.02 19.32 -6.42
C GLY A 360 11.62 18.91 -5.01
N ASN A 361 12.56 19.03 -4.07
CA ASN A 361 12.52 18.54 -2.70
C ASN A 361 11.37 19.11 -1.85
N ASP A 362 10.11 18.78 -2.15
CA ASP A 362 9.05 18.85 -1.15
C ASP A 362 8.95 17.48 -0.44
N PRO A 363 9.49 17.34 0.78
CA PRO A 363 9.41 16.09 1.54
C PRO A 363 7.97 15.72 1.93
N THR A 364 6.99 16.60 1.65
CA THR A 364 5.57 16.38 1.94
C THR A 364 4.78 15.84 0.74
N GLN A 365 5.36 15.82 -0.46
CA GLN A 365 4.67 15.36 -1.65
C GLN A 365 4.74 13.83 -1.80
N VAL A 366 3.57 13.20 -1.77
CA VAL A 366 3.41 11.76 -1.92
C VAL A 366 3.76 11.31 -3.35
N ALA A 367 4.70 10.36 -3.49
CA ALA A 367 5.09 9.77 -4.77
C ALA A 367 4.33 8.46 -5.04
N LEU A 368 3.17 8.58 -5.70
CA LEU A 368 2.34 7.48 -6.17
C LEU A 368 2.20 7.56 -7.70
N ASP A 369 2.26 6.41 -8.40
CA ASP A 369 1.83 6.34 -9.80
C ASP A 369 0.29 6.31 -9.93
N SER A 370 -0.24 6.31 -11.16
CA SER A 370 -1.69 6.25 -11.42
C SER A 370 -2.37 4.98 -10.89
N ASN A 371 -1.60 3.94 -10.59
CA ASN A 371 -2.04 2.69 -10.00
C ASN A 371 -1.74 2.65 -8.48
N GLY A 372 -1.27 3.76 -7.90
CA GLY A 372 -0.86 3.98 -6.51
C GLY A 372 0.46 3.32 -6.08
N HIS A 373 1.29 2.81 -7.00
CA HIS A 373 2.57 2.20 -6.68
C HIS A 373 3.61 3.22 -6.22
N TYR A 374 4.59 2.75 -5.44
CA TYR A 374 5.63 3.58 -4.84
C TYR A 374 6.97 3.35 -5.51
N ASN A 375 7.65 4.43 -5.81
CA ASN A 375 9.05 4.40 -6.17
C ASN A 375 9.92 4.21 -4.93
N TYR A 376 10.99 3.43 -5.06
CA TYR A 376 11.86 3.08 -3.94
C TYR A 376 13.33 3.04 -4.35
N LYS A 377 14.22 3.25 -3.37
CA LYS A 377 15.65 2.97 -3.49
C LYS A 377 16.08 1.95 -2.44
N PRO A 378 16.59 0.78 -2.85
CA PRO A 378 17.14 -0.18 -1.90
C PRO A 378 18.49 0.27 -1.35
N GLN A 379 18.77 -0.11 -0.11
CA GLN A 379 20.00 0.27 0.59
C GLN A 379 21.29 -0.21 -0.11
N TYR A 380 21.23 -1.33 -0.83
CA TYR A 380 22.38 -1.87 -1.57
C TYR A 380 22.62 -1.19 -2.93
N ALA A 381 21.78 -0.23 -3.31
CA ALA A 381 21.81 0.43 -4.61
C ALA A 381 21.54 1.94 -4.50
N GLU A 382 21.95 2.58 -3.39
CA GLU A 382 21.71 4.02 -3.15
C GLU A 382 22.36 4.91 -4.21
N ASP A 383 23.53 4.49 -4.71
CA ASP A 383 24.30 5.20 -5.73
C ASP A 383 23.69 5.12 -7.13
N ILE A 384 22.64 4.31 -7.33
CA ILE A 384 21.95 4.23 -8.62
C ILE A 384 21.09 5.50 -8.80
N SER A 385 21.38 6.24 -9.86
CA SER A 385 20.66 7.47 -10.24
C SER A 385 19.25 7.17 -10.77
N VAL A 386 19.04 5.98 -11.32
CA VAL A 386 17.77 5.55 -11.92
C VAL A 386 16.88 4.88 -10.87
N VAL A 387 15.65 5.38 -10.74
CA VAL A 387 14.62 4.75 -9.91
C VAL A 387 14.11 3.47 -10.61
N PRO A 388 14.11 2.30 -9.96
CA PRO A 388 13.92 1.03 -10.66
C PRO A 388 12.54 0.86 -11.30
N ARG A 389 11.50 0.96 -10.47
CA ARG A 389 10.10 0.76 -10.85
C ARG A 389 9.24 1.09 -9.64
N ALA A 390 8.06 1.65 -9.90
CA ALA A 390 7.04 1.77 -8.88
C ALA A 390 6.49 0.37 -8.51
N ILE A 391 6.50 0.04 -7.21
CA ILE A 391 6.05 -1.25 -6.67
C ILE A 391 4.82 -1.12 -5.78
N LYS A 392 4.05 -2.22 -5.67
CA LYS A 392 2.87 -2.28 -4.81
C LYS A 392 3.24 -2.48 -3.35
N ALA A 393 2.45 -1.89 -2.47
CA ALA A 393 2.40 -2.30 -1.07
C ALA A 393 1.44 -3.47 -0.92
N LEU A 394 1.84 -4.50 -0.18
CA LEU A 394 1.03 -5.71 0.01
C LEU A 394 -0.30 -5.39 0.70
N THR A 395 -0.29 -4.42 1.61
CA THR A 395 -1.41 -4.00 2.44
C THR A 395 -2.39 -3.05 1.74
N ARG A 396 -2.39 -3.00 0.40
CA ARG A 396 -3.47 -2.33 -0.31
C ARG A 396 -4.69 -3.22 -0.35
N TYR A 397 -5.59 -3.00 0.58
CA TYR A 397 -6.93 -3.55 0.45
C TYR A 397 -7.83 -2.62 -0.39
N ALA A 398 -7.57 -1.30 -0.40
CA ALA A 398 -8.27 -0.30 -1.21
C ALA A 398 -8.14 -0.54 -2.73
N CYS A 399 -9.09 -1.27 -3.31
CA CYS A 399 -9.12 -1.58 -4.74
C CYS A 399 -10.02 -0.61 -5.52
N SER A 400 -9.43 0.31 -6.29
CA SER A 400 -10.19 1.11 -7.27
C SER A 400 -10.63 0.23 -8.46
N GLY A 401 -11.84 0.45 -9.00
CA GLY A 401 -12.32 -0.23 -10.21
C GLY A 401 -13.06 -1.55 -9.98
N GLN A 402 -13.26 -1.96 -8.73
CA GLN A 402 -14.23 -3.01 -8.38
C GLN A 402 -15.63 -2.42 -8.24
N ALA A 403 -16.67 -3.24 -8.42
CA ALA A 403 -18.07 -2.82 -8.25
C ALA A 403 -18.34 -2.21 -6.86
N GLN A 404 -17.59 -2.66 -5.85
CA GLN A 404 -17.55 -2.08 -4.50
C GLN A 404 -16.09 -1.94 -4.08
N ALA A 405 -15.55 -0.73 -4.15
CA ALA A 405 -14.24 -0.44 -3.58
C ALA A 405 -14.28 -0.68 -2.05
N THR A 406 -13.32 -1.43 -1.52
CA THR A 406 -13.23 -1.80 -0.10
C THR A 406 -11.79 -1.62 0.39
N GLY A 407 -11.57 -1.32 1.67
CA GLY A 407 -10.25 -1.31 2.32
C GLY A 407 -9.61 0.05 2.58
N TRP A 408 -8.35 0.03 3.05
CA TRP A 408 -7.61 1.21 3.50
C TRP A 408 -6.32 1.41 2.68
N HIS A 409 -5.95 2.67 2.46
CA HIS A 409 -4.66 3.07 1.87
C HIS A 409 -4.20 4.36 2.55
N PHE A 410 -3.15 4.27 3.36
CA PHE A 410 -2.44 5.42 3.91
C PHE A 410 -1.18 5.67 3.07
N PRO A 411 -1.09 6.79 2.34
CA PRO A 411 0.06 7.04 1.47
C PRO A 411 1.37 7.13 2.23
N LEU A 412 2.40 6.44 1.73
CA LEU A 412 3.76 6.58 2.24
C LEU A 412 4.35 7.93 1.82
N LEU A 413 5.05 8.56 2.76
CA LEU A 413 5.77 9.81 2.51
C LEU A 413 7.16 9.53 1.90
N PRO A 414 7.76 10.49 1.18
CA PRO A 414 9.18 10.42 0.83
C PRO A 414 10.06 10.08 2.04
N SER A 415 11.14 9.33 1.80
CA SER A 415 12.06 8.84 2.84
C SER A 415 11.46 7.85 3.85
N SER A 416 10.19 7.43 3.68
CA SER A 416 9.62 6.36 4.52
C SER A 416 10.43 5.08 4.36
N GLN A 417 10.94 4.56 5.48
CA GLN A 417 11.70 3.31 5.49
C GLN A 417 10.77 2.10 5.42
N VAL A 418 11.03 1.22 4.45
CA VAL A 418 10.19 0.08 4.11
C VAL A 418 10.99 -1.20 3.98
N LEU A 419 10.30 -2.32 4.18
CA LEU A 419 10.78 -3.66 3.85
C LEU A 419 10.25 -4.06 2.48
N ILE A 420 11.15 -4.43 1.60
CA ILE A 420 10.83 -4.98 0.28
C ILE A 420 10.88 -6.49 0.37
N GLY A 421 9.75 -7.14 0.07
CA GLY A 421 9.66 -8.58 -0.10
C GLY A 421 9.71 -8.98 -1.58
N CYS A 422 10.12 -10.22 -1.84
CA CYS A 422 10.19 -10.81 -3.17
C CYS A 422 9.12 -11.91 -3.30
N ILE A 423 8.20 -11.80 -4.27
CA ILE A 423 7.18 -12.84 -4.51
C ILE A 423 7.90 -14.10 -4.98
N ASN A 424 7.69 -15.21 -4.27
CA ASN A 424 8.31 -16.51 -4.57
C ASN A 424 9.85 -16.47 -4.68
N ASN A 425 10.48 -15.61 -3.86
CA ASN A 425 11.94 -15.41 -3.86
C ASN A 425 12.51 -14.92 -5.20
N ASP A 426 11.68 -14.28 -6.04
CA ASP A 426 12.13 -13.63 -7.25
C ASP A 426 12.44 -12.13 -6.99
N PRO A 427 13.71 -11.71 -7.00
CA PRO A 427 14.09 -10.32 -6.77
C PRO A 427 13.68 -9.39 -7.92
N ASP A 428 13.28 -9.93 -9.07
CA ASP A 428 12.72 -9.16 -10.18
C ASP A 428 11.23 -8.83 -9.92
N ASN A 429 10.60 -9.48 -8.93
CA ASN A 429 9.21 -9.28 -8.53
C ASN A 429 9.07 -8.87 -7.06
N THR A 430 9.23 -7.58 -6.81
CA THR A 430 9.25 -6.99 -5.49
C THR A 430 7.95 -6.29 -5.09
N PHE A 431 7.70 -6.20 -3.78
CA PHE A 431 6.60 -5.48 -3.19
C PHE A 431 6.99 -4.92 -1.81
N ILE A 432 6.34 -3.84 -1.36
CA ILE A 432 6.49 -3.34 0.00
C ILE A 432 5.71 -4.27 0.94
N MET A 433 6.43 -4.98 1.80
CA MET A 433 5.88 -5.91 2.79
C MET A 433 5.41 -5.18 4.05
N GLY A 434 6.12 -4.12 4.45
CA GLY A 434 5.84 -3.37 5.67
C GLY A 434 6.82 -2.23 5.89
N PHE A 435 6.75 -1.62 7.07
CA PHE A 435 7.62 -0.54 7.49
C PHE A 435 8.84 -1.06 8.24
N ALA A 436 9.98 -0.40 8.05
CA ALA A 436 11.19 -0.62 8.84
C ALA A 436 11.70 0.72 9.40
N PRO A 437 10.95 1.34 10.33
CA PRO A 437 11.29 2.67 10.83
C PRO A 437 12.73 2.72 11.37
N ASP A 438 13.40 3.84 11.11
CA ASP A 438 14.73 4.15 11.63
C ASP A 438 14.65 5.05 12.88
N GLN A 439 15.80 5.52 13.37
CA GLN A 439 15.86 6.39 14.55
C GLN A 439 15.18 7.76 14.35
N GLN A 440 15.00 8.22 13.11
CA GLN A 440 14.32 9.49 12.82
C GLN A 440 12.80 9.30 12.74
N GLN A 441 12.33 8.07 12.50
CA GLN A 441 10.91 7.71 12.43
C GLN A 441 10.43 7.05 13.74
N THR A 442 10.35 7.83 14.82
CA THR A 442 9.92 7.32 16.13
C THR A 442 8.44 6.91 16.16
N SER A 443 8.14 5.83 16.88
CA SER A 443 6.76 5.39 17.12
C SER A 443 5.96 6.42 17.93
N LEU A 444 4.67 6.59 17.61
CA LEU A 444 3.72 7.39 18.40
C LEU A 444 3.39 6.73 19.75
N VAL A 445 3.55 5.41 19.82
CA VAL A 445 3.35 4.61 21.03
C VAL A 445 4.72 4.16 21.52
N THR A 446 5.04 4.56 22.74
CA THR A 446 6.33 4.35 23.42
C THR A 446 6.07 3.78 24.81
N SER A 447 7.13 3.51 25.57
CA SER A 447 6.98 3.10 26.98
C SER A 447 6.28 4.15 27.86
N GLN A 448 6.24 5.43 27.46
CA GLN A 448 5.55 6.49 28.19
C GLN A 448 4.02 6.43 28.05
N ASN A 449 3.52 5.75 27.01
CA ASN A 449 2.10 5.71 26.65
C ASN A 449 1.74 4.34 26.04
N ALA A 450 2.24 3.25 26.64
CA ALA A 450 2.15 1.89 26.11
C ALA A 450 0.70 1.36 25.99
N GLU A 451 -0.25 2.01 26.66
CA GLU A 451 -1.68 1.67 26.66
C GLU A 451 -2.44 2.30 25.47
N HIS A 452 -1.77 3.11 24.65
CA HIS A 452 -2.40 3.78 23.52
C HIS A 452 -2.35 2.93 22.24
N ASN A 453 -3.47 2.87 21.52
CA ASN A 453 -3.58 2.34 20.16
C ASN A 453 -3.99 3.48 19.22
N ILE A 454 -3.08 3.95 18.36
CA ILE A 454 -3.24 5.20 17.61
C ILE A 454 -3.26 4.95 16.10
N MET A 455 -4.28 5.46 15.41
CA MET A 455 -4.25 5.74 13.99
C MET A 455 -4.17 7.25 13.79
N GLN A 456 -3.12 7.75 13.12
CA GLN A 456 -2.90 9.18 12.93
C GLN A 456 -2.52 9.49 11.48
N THR A 457 -3.13 10.55 10.95
CA THR A 457 -2.84 11.09 9.62
C THR A 457 -1.91 12.29 9.71
N ARG A 458 -1.33 12.70 8.57
CA ARG A 458 -0.38 13.83 8.48
C ARG A 458 -0.92 15.16 9.04
N THR A 459 -2.22 15.42 8.89
CA THR A 459 -2.86 16.67 9.35
C THR A 459 -3.49 16.52 10.74
N ASP A 460 -2.97 15.61 11.57
CA ASP A 460 -3.42 15.34 12.94
C ASP A 460 -4.90 14.90 13.08
N ASN A 461 -5.49 14.28 12.05
CA ASN A 461 -6.70 13.48 12.29
C ASN A 461 -6.27 12.20 12.99
N GLN A 462 -6.86 11.92 14.16
CA GLN A 462 -6.47 10.83 15.02
C GLN A 462 -7.70 10.03 15.50
N LEU A 463 -7.58 8.71 15.47
CA LEU A 463 -8.41 7.76 16.21
C LEU A 463 -7.53 7.08 17.25
N LEU A 464 -7.90 7.20 18.52
CA LEU A 464 -7.19 6.64 19.66
C LEU A 464 -8.12 5.70 20.45
N PHE A 465 -7.62 4.51 20.76
CA PHE A 465 -8.14 3.64 21.82
C PHE A 465 -7.11 3.61 22.94
N ASP A 466 -7.47 4.16 24.09
CA ASP A 466 -6.63 4.20 25.29
C ASP A 466 -7.11 3.13 26.27
N ASP A 467 -6.26 2.13 26.49
CA ASP A 467 -6.53 0.96 27.33
C ASP A 467 -6.17 1.18 28.81
N ASN A 468 -5.97 2.44 29.24
CA ASN A 468 -5.71 2.76 30.64
C ASN A 468 -6.77 2.15 31.57
N GLU A 469 -6.35 1.36 32.56
CA GLU A 469 -7.28 0.60 33.42
C GLU A 469 -8.23 1.48 34.27
N ARG A 470 -7.84 2.73 34.53
CA ARG A 470 -8.61 3.68 35.37
C ARG A 470 -9.51 4.56 34.53
N THR A 471 -9.02 5.03 33.38
CA THR A 471 -9.72 5.98 32.51
C THR A 471 -9.67 5.54 31.04
N PRO A 472 -10.18 4.35 30.69
CA PRO A 472 -10.14 3.89 29.31
C PRO A 472 -11.05 4.79 28.46
N LYS A 473 -10.60 5.10 27.23
CA LYS A 473 -11.34 6.01 26.35
C LYS A 473 -11.14 5.72 24.88
N VAL A 474 -12.13 6.14 24.09
CA VAL A 474 -12.05 6.20 22.63
C VAL A 474 -12.15 7.66 22.22
N LEU A 475 -11.19 8.14 21.43
CA LEU A 475 -11.10 9.52 20.98
C LEU A 475 -10.97 9.59 19.46
N LEU A 476 -11.91 10.29 18.82
CA LEU A 476 -11.79 10.73 17.44
C LEU A 476 -11.59 12.25 17.42
N LYS A 477 -10.45 12.73 16.94
CA LYS A 477 -10.13 14.16 16.93
C LYS A 477 -9.58 14.65 15.60
N THR A 478 -9.76 15.95 15.37
CA THR A 478 -9.10 16.74 14.31
C THR A 478 -8.71 18.11 14.88
N LEU A 479 -8.03 18.93 14.08
CA LEU A 479 -7.63 20.31 14.44
C LEU A 479 -6.95 20.38 15.81
N ASN A 480 -5.91 19.56 16.02
CA ASN A 480 -5.17 19.48 17.29
C ASN A 480 -6.03 19.18 18.55
N GLY A 481 -7.23 18.60 18.38
CA GLY A 481 -8.13 18.27 19.49
C GLY A 481 -9.24 19.28 19.76
N GLU A 482 -9.29 20.42 19.05
CA GLU A 482 -10.35 21.42 19.20
C GLU A 482 -11.72 20.92 18.72
N GLN A 483 -11.72 19.90 17.86
CA GLN A 483 -12.91 19.20 17.40
C GLN A 483 -12.75 17.71 17.69
N HIS A 484 -13.59 17.17 18.56
CA HIS A 484 -13.49 15.77 18.96
C HIS A 484 -14.82 15.14 19.40
N ILE A 485 -14.82 13.81 19.33
CA ILE A 485 -15.79 12.94 19.98
C ILE A 485 -14.99 12.06 20.94
N GLU A 486 -15.35 12.11 22.23
CA GLU A 486 -14.71 11.32 23.28
C GLU A 486 -15.75 10.46 23.99
N LEU A 487 -15.47 9.16 24.08
CA LEU A 487 -16.19 8.21 24.92
C LEU A 487 -15.25 7.84 26.06
N ASN A 488 -15.49 8.38 27.24
CA ASN A 488 -14.62 8.21 28.40
C ASN A 488 -15.32 7.36 29.46
N SER A 489 -14.68 6.27 29.85
CA SER A 489 -15.20 5.32 30.84
C SER A 489 -14.49 5.43 32.19
N ASP A 490 -14.07 6.65 32.58
CA ASP A 490 -13.62 6.95 33.94
C ASP A 490 -14.60 6.34 34.97
N ARG A 491 -14.08 5.51 35.87
CA ARG A 491 -14.90 4.75 36.83
C ARG A 491 -15.67 5.65 37.80
N SER A 492 -15.20 6.86 38.05
CA SER A 492 -15.81 7.82 38.96
C SER A 492 -16.84 8.72 38.26
N ALA A 493 -16.62 9.05 36.99
CA ALA A 493 -17.44 9.99 36.24
C ALA A 493 -17.37 9.72 34.73
N PRO A 494 -18.00 8.63 34.22
CA PRO A 494 -17.98 8.34 32.80
C PRO A 494 -18.77 9.39 32.03
N PHE A 495 -18.30 9.74 30.83
CA PHE A 495 -18.96 10.73 29.98
C PHE A 495 -18.79 10.43 28.49
N ILE A 496 -19.72 10.98 27.71
CA ILE A 496 -19.59 11.08 26.26
C ILE A 496 -19.62 12.57 25.92
N GLN A 497 -18.60 13.04 25.21
CA GLN A 497 -18.47 14.44 24.82
C GLN A 497 -18.35 14.58 23.31
N ILE A 498 -19.16 15.48 22.75
CA ILE A 498 -19.02 15.96 21.37
C ILE A 498 -18.69 17.45 21.48
N ALA A 499 -17.49 17.85 21.06
CA ALA A 499 -17.01 19.21 21.23
C ALA A 499 -16.51 19.80 19.91
N ALA A 500 -16.87 21.07 19.67
CA ALA A 500 -16.29 21.91 18.63
C ALA A 500 -15.98 23.27 19.26
N GLN A 501 -14.72 23.48 19.64
CA GLN A 501 -14.28 24.74 20.26
C GLN A 501 -14.14 25.87 19.22
N GLN A 502 -13.92 25.49 17.96
CA GLN A 502 -13.92 26.39 16.81
C GLN A 502 -14.86 25.87 15.72
N GLY A 503 -15.54 26.79 15.04
CA GLY A 503 -16.46 26.48 13.95
C GLY A 503 -17.91 26.24 14.39
N ALA A 504 -18.74 25.81 13.44
CA ALA A 504 -20.15 25.49 13.67
C ALA A 504 -20.34 23.98 13.91
N MET A 505 -21.31 23.63 14.77
CA MET A 505 -21.77 22.25 14.96
C MET A 505 -23.23 22.14 14.51
N THR A 506 -23.53 21.19 13.64
CA THR A 506 -24.88 20.97 13.09
C THR A 506 -25.27 19.50 13.26
N LEU A 507 -26.45 19.24 13.84
CA LEU A 507 -27.02 17.90 14.01
C LEU A 507 -28.32 17.82 13.19
N ILE A 508 -28.43 16.84 12.29
CA ILE A 508 -29.55 16.68 11.35
C ILE A 508 -30.04 15.23 11.40
N SER A 509 -31.35 15.01 11.48
CA SER A 509 -32.00 13.71 11.32
C SER A 509 -33.09 13.80 10.26
N ALA A 510 -33.29 12.72 9.50
CA ALA A 510 -34.32 12.64 8.46
C ALA A 510 -35.71 12.33 9.05
N ASP A 511 -35.75 11.46 10.06
CA ASP A 511 -36.96 11.04 10.75
C ASP A 511 -36.93 11.61 12.18
N ASP A 512 -36.80 10.74 13.18
CA ASP A 512 -36.83 11.15 14.59
C ASP A 512 -35.45 11.62 15.08
N PHE A 513 -35.45 12.64 15.93
CA PHE A 513 -34.31 13.07 16.72
C PHE A 513 -34.74 13.23 18.18
N THR A 514 -34.27 12.34 19.05
CA THR A 514 -34.74 12.24 20.45
C THR A 514 -33.61 12.53 21.41
N ILE A 515 -33.86 13.43 22.37
CA ILE A 515 -32.99 13.67 23.53
C ILE A 515 -33.80 13.34 24.77
N GLN A 516 -33.34 12.39 25.57
CA GLN A 516 -34.00 11.95 26.80
C GLN A 516 -32.98 11.81 27.93
N SER A 517 -33.38 12.22 29.15
CA SER A 517 -32.63 12.00 30.38
C SER A 517 -33.60 11.60 31.49
N SER A 518 -33.20 10.66 32.34
CA SER A 518 -33.96 10.27 33.53
C SER A 518 -33.89 11.33 34.64
N HIS A 519 -33.00 12.31 34.51
CA HIS A 519 -32.77 13.33 35.54
C HIS A 519 -32.92 14.76 35.02
N ARG A 520 -32.01 15.22 34.15
CA ARG A 520 -31.97 16.62 33.72
C ARG A 520 -31.46 16.74 32.29
N ILE A 521 -32.11 17.61 31.52
CA ILE A 521 -31.62 18.16 30.26
C ILE A 521 -31.41 19.66 30.48
N LYS A 522 -30.21 20.18 30.21
CA LYS A 522 -29.90 21.63 30.27
C LYS A 522 -29.51 22.11 28.87
N MET A 523 -30.18 23.14 28.39
CA MET A 523 -29.88 23.80 27.11
C MET A 523 -29.61 25.28 27.37
N GLN A 524 -28.50 25.81 26.87
CA GLN A 524 -28.08 27.18 27.12
C GLN A 524 -27.47 27.79 25.84
N ALA A 525 -27.86 29.03 25.53
CA ALA A 525 -27.29 29.82 24.45
C ALA A 525 -27.06 31.25 24.94
N SER A 526 -25.88 31.82 24.64
CA SER A 526 -25.53 33.17 25.12
C SER A 526 -26.09 34.29 24.27
N ALA A 527 -26.36 34.05 22.98
CA ALA A 527 -26.87 35.06 22.05
C ALA A 527 -28.37 34.87 21.74
N SER A 528 -28.74 33.73 21.15
CA SER A 528 -30.13 33.44 20.77
C SER A 528 -30.40 31.94 20.72
N ALA A 529 -31.62 31.54 21.06
CA ALA A 529 -32.16 30.20 20.83
C ALA A 529 -33.49 30.32 20.06
N GLN A 530 -33.69 29.46 19.06
CA GLN A 530 -34.90 29.45 18.24
C GLN A 530 -35.44 28.03 18.12
N LEU A 531 -36.77 27.89 18.24
CA LEU A 531 -37.49 26.65 17.99
C LEU A 531 -38.55 26.92 16.92
N LYS A 532 -38.44 26.23 15.78
CA LYS A 532 -39.37 26.38 14.65
C LYS A 532 -39.94 25.02 14.28
N SER A 533 -41.26 24.92 14.22
CA SER A 533 -41.98 23.71 13.81
C SER A 533 -43.08 24.07 12.80
N LYS A 534 -43.31 23.21 11.81
CA LYS A 534 -44.39 23.37 10.82
C LYS A 534 -45.75 22.91 11.35
N LYS A 535 -45.77 21.99 12.32
CA LYS A 535 -47.01 21.35 12.81
C LYS A 535 -47.33 21.76 14.24
N ALA A 536 -46.47 21.36 15.19
CA ALA A 536 -46.72 21.60 16.61
C ALA A 536 -45.41 21.70 17.38
N VAL A 537 -45.47 22.44 18.49
CA VAL A 537 -44.52 22.44 19.60
C VAL A 537 -45.33 22.20 20.86
N ALA A 538 -44.88 21.29 21.73
CA ALA A 538 -45.55 21.02 22.99
C ALA A 538 -44.56 21.00 24.15
N MET A 539 -44.91 21.71 25.23
CA MET A 539 -44.21 21.68 26.51
C MET A 539 -45.20 21.11 27.53
N ARG A 540 -44.84 20.00 28.18
CA ARG A 540 -45.72 19.29 29.11
C ARG A 540 -44.94 18.84 30.33
N THR A 541 -45.64 18.80 31.46
CA THR A 541 -45.15 18.27 32.73
C THR A 541 -46.31 17.50 33.37
N ASP A 542 -46.03 16.30 33.87
CA ASP A 542 -47.08 15.43 34.43
C ASP A 542 -47.38 15.75 35.91
N ARG A 543 -46.41 16.32 36.62
CA ARG A 543 -46.49 16.50 38.08
C ARG A 543 -46.11 17.88 38.59
N SER A 544 -45.46 18.71 37.78
CA SER A 544 -44.82 19.95 38.28
C SER A 544 -45.16 21.16 37.41
N THR A 545 -44.30 22.16 37.39
CA THR A 545 -44.54 23.46 36.75
C THR A 545 -43.86 23.55 35.39
N ILE A 546 -44.37 24.45 34.55
CA ILE A 546 -43.64 25.02 33.40
C ILE A 546 -43.45 26.50 33.75
N GLU A 547 -42.20 26.94 33.83
CA GLU A 547 -41.84 28.32 34.13
C GLU A 547 -41.25 28.99 32.89
N THR A 548 -41.86 30.11 32.47
CA THR A 548 -41.34 30.99 31.41
C THR A 548 -41.08 32.36 32.01
N HIS A 549 -39.84 32.84 31.91
CA HIS A 549 -39.42 34.13 32.47
C HIS A 549 -38.67 34.96 31.42
N SER A 550 -38.95 36.26 31.36
CA SER A 550 -38.24 37.23 30.54
C SER A 550 -38.02 38.50 31.34
N ASN A 551 -36.80 39.04 31.34
CA ASN A 551 -36.48 40.29 32.02
C ASN A 551 -37.04 41.53 31.31
N SER A 552 -37.40 41.42 30.03
CA SER A 552 -37.83 42.55 29.21
C SER A 552 -39.26 42.34 28.70
N THR A 553 -39.41 41.54 27.65
CA THR A 553 -40.69 41.33 26.96
C THR A 553 -40.94 39.86 26.72
N GLN A 554 -42.19 39.43 26.85
CA GLN A 554 -42.69 38.13 26.40
C GLN A 554 -43.88 38.36 25.48
N ASN A 555 -43.73 38.03 24.20
CA ASN A 555 -44.76 38.23 23.18
C ASN A 555 -45.44 36.90 22.84
N LEU A 556 -46.76 36.91 22.80
CA LEU A 556 -47.58 35.78 22.32
C LEU A 556 -48.45 36.30 21.18
N THR A 557 -48.27 35.71 19.99
CA THR A 557 -48.99 36.12 18.78
C THR A 557 -49.54 34.90 18.08
N GLY A 558 -50.81 34.95 17.70
CA GLY A 558 -51.45 33.90 16.90
C GLY A 558 -52.87 34.30 16.56
N SER A 559 -53.48 33.62 15.58
CA SER A 559 -54.89 33.85 15.23
C SER A 559 -55.84 33.49 16.37
N LYS A 560 -55.41 32.61 17.28
CA LYS A 560 -56.09 32.27 18.53
C LYS A 560 -55.06 32.07 19.63
N ILE A 561 -55.28 32.69 20.79
CA ILE A 561 -54.54 32.45 22.02
C ILE A 561 -55.57 32.06 23.08
N GLU A 562 -55.40 30.89 23.70
CA GLU A 562 -56.33 30.35 24.69
C GLU A 562 -55.55 30.01 25.96
N ALA A 563 -56.01 30.53 27.09
CA ALA A 563 -55.49 30.24 28.41
C ALA A 563 -56.63 29.74 29.28
N SER A 564 -56.59 28.48 29.67
CA SER A 564 -57.57 27.83 30.53
C SER A 564 -56.89 27.21 31.74
N ALA A 565 -57.57 27.26 32.88
CA ALA A 565 -57.12 26.62 34.11
C ALA A 565 -58.30 25.90 34.76
N ASN A 566 -58.08 24.66 35.20
CA ASN A 566 -59.13 23.85 35.82
C ASN A 566 -59.50 24.34 37.23
N THR A 567 -58.56 25.01 37.92
CA THR A 567 -58.73 25.42 39.31
C THR A 567 -58.61 26.93 39.46
N HIS A 568 -57.50 27.52 39.01
CA HIS A 568 -57.22 28.93 39.21
C HIS A 568 -56.31 29.49 38.13
N SER A 569 -56.64 30.68 37.63
CA SER A 569 -55.77 31.50 36.79
C SER A 569 -55.66 32.89 37.44
N SER A 570 -54.46 33.47 37.48
CA SER A 570 -54.25 34.84 37.95
C SER A 570 -53.24 35.58 37.10
N ILE A 571 -53.47 36.88 36.95
CA ILE A 571 -52.54 37.84 36.33
C ILE A 571 -52.22 38.88 37.40
N LYS A 572 -50.94 39.02 37.72
CA LYS A 572 -50.45 40.00 38.70
C LYS A 572 -49.47 40.95 38.00
N SER A 573 -49.63 42.25 38.22
CA SER A 573 -48.71 43.27 37.72
C SER A 573 -48.31 44.19 38.87
N GLY A 574 -47.03 44.57 38.93
CA GLY A 574 -46.52 45.52 39.92
C GLY A 574 -46.90 46.98 39.64
N LYS A 575 -47.42 47.30 38.44
CA LYS A 575 -47.84 48.66 38.06
C LYS A 575 -49.24 48.70 37.48
N HIS A 576 -49.40 48.22 36.24
CA HIS A 576 -50.69 48.19 35.55
C HIS A 576 -50.79 46.94 34.66
N ILE A 577 -52.03 46.50 34.42
CA ILE A 577 -52.38 45.53 33.37
C ILE A 577 -53.15 46.35 32.32
N ASN A 578 -52.67 46.37 31.08
CA ASN A 578 -53.37 47.02 29.97
C ASN A 578 -53.95 45.97 29.03
N CYS A 579 -55.25 46.05 28.75
CA CYS A 579 -55.95 45.16 27.83
C CYS A 579 -56.60 46.02 26.74
N VAL A 580 -56.18 45.82 25.49
CA VAL A 580 -56.71 46.54 24.32
C VAL A 580 -57.39 45.52 23.42
N ILE A 581 -58.67 45.72 23.15
CA ILE A 581 -59.53 44.80 22.41
C ILE A 581 -60.16 45.57 21.24
N GLY A 582 -60.05 45.03 20.03
CA GLY A 582 -60.49 45.73 18.81
C GLY A 582 -61.98 45.58 18.46
N GLN A 583 -62.66 44.59 19.05
CA GLN A 583 -64.10 44.36 18.88
C GLN A 583 -64.73 44.13 20.25
N ASP A 584 -64.95 42.87 20.64
CA ASP A 584 -65.72 42.52 21.83
C ASP A 584 -64.85 41.98 22.98
N CYS A 585 -65.11 42.48 24.19
CA CYS A 585 -64.62 41.91 25.44
C CYS A 585 -65.78 41.21 26.16
N ASN A 586 -65.75 39.88 26.25
CA ASN A 586 -66.77 39.12 26.96
C ASN A 586 -66.21 38.59 28.30
N LEU A 587 -66.92 38.88 29.40
CA LEU A 587 -66.64 38.35 30.72
C LEU A 587 -67.90 37.66 31.22
N GLU A 588 -67.84 36.34 31.42
CA GLU A 588 -68.95 35.52 31.89
C GLU A 588 -68.55 34.82 33.19
N SER A 589 -69.46 34.79 34.16
CA SER A 589 -69.28 34.07 35.42
C SER A 589 -70.63 33.53 35.89
N VAL A 590 -70.65 32.27 36.35
CA VAL A 590 -71.85 31.66 36.94
C VAL A 590 -72.14 32.23 38.34
N GLY A 591 -71.10 32.56 39.11
CA GLY A 591 -71.24 33.09 40.47
C GLY A 591 -71.30 34.62 40.53
N GLY A 592 -70.47 35.30 39.73
CA GLY A 592 -70.37 36.75 39.70
C GLY A 592 -69.01 37.25 39.22
N ILE A 593 -68.97 38.51 38.78
CA ILE A 593 -67.75 39.23 38.40
C ILE A 593 -67.56 40.36 39.39
N VAL A 594 -66.40 40.43 40.04
CA VAL A 594 -66.06 41.47 41.00
C VAL A 594 -64.94 42.33 40.44
N LEU A 595 -65.24 43.61 40.21
CA LEU A 595 -64.26 44.65 39.93
C LEU A 595 -64.18 45.56 41.16
N CYS A 596 -62.99 45.73 41.73
CA CYS A 596 -62.80 46.50 42.96
C CYS A 596 -61.54 47.36 42.86
N ALA A 597 -61.67 48.64 43.19
CA ALA A 597 -60.57 49.57 43.38
C ALA A 597 -60.63 50.07 44.83
N PRO A 598 -60.16 49.31 45.83
CA PRO A 598 -60.43 49.59 47.24
C PRO A 598 -59.91 50.95 47.71
N ASN A 599 -58.85 51.46 47.07
CA ASN A 599 -58.25 52.77 47.35
C ASN A 599 -58.33 53.73 46.14
N GLY A 600 -59.22 53.47 45.17
CA GLY A 600 -59.28 54.23 43.92
C GLY A 600 -60.66 54.26 43.28
N SER A 601 -60.75 54.79 42.06
CA SER A 601 -62.00 54.86 41.30
C SER A 601 -62.00 53.85 40.16
N GLN A 602 -63.15 53.23 39.92
CA GLN A 602 -63.41 52.47 38.70
C GLN A 602 -64.05 53.44 37.70
N VAL A 603 -63.44 53.61 36.53
CA VAL A 603 -63.93 54.50 35.49
C VAL A 603 -64.37 53.67 34.30
N ILE A 604 -65.65 53.78 33.94
CA ILE A 604 -66.21 53.22 32.71
C ILE A 604 -66.56 54.41 31.83
N HIS A 605 -65.97 54.47 30.64
CA HIS A 605 -66.16 55.56 29.68
C HIS A 605 -66.45 54.98 28.30
N GLY A 606 -67.40 55.57 27.58
CA GLY A 606 -67.71 55.24 26.20
C GLY A 606 -67.99 56.52 25.43
N ASP A 607 -67.42 56.66 24.23
CA ASP A 607 -67.53 57.89 23.44
C ASP A 607 -68.94 58.10 22.85
N ASP A 608 -69.64 57.01 22.50
CA ASP A 608 -71.04 57.07 22.05
C ASP A 608 -72.03 56.88 23.22
N GLY A 609 -71.84 55.82 24.01
CA GLY A 609 -72.72 55.53 25.15
C GLY A 609 -72.32 54.27 25.92
N ILE A 610 -72.81 54.18 27.15
CA ILE A 610 -72.66 53.00 28.02
C ILE A 610 -74.06 52.43 28.25
N THR A 611 -74.29 51.19 27.84
CA THR A 611 -75.56 50.48 28.05
C THR A 611 -75.35 49.40 29.09
N ILE A 612 -76.06 49.50 30.22
CA ILE A 612 -76.12 48.46 31.25
C ILE A 612 -77.51 47.83 31.19
N ARG A 613 -77.59 46.52 30.94
CA ARG A 613 -78.85 45.80 30.78
C ARG A 613 -78.89 44.56 31.66
N GLY A 614 -79.84 44.50 32.58
CA GLY A 614 -80.24 43.26 33.23
C GLY A 614 -81.26 42.52 32.36
N LEU A 615 -81.10 41.20 32.19
CA LEU A 615 -82.08 40.34 31.52
C LEU A 615 -82.91 39.49 32.52
N GLY A 616 -82.54 39.50 33.80
CA GLY A 616 -83.25 38.79 34.87
C GLY A 616 -84.32 39.65 35.55
N MET A 617 -85.16 39.02 36.37
CA MET A 617 -86.24 39.65 37.14
C MET A 617 -85.75 40.26 38.47
N GLY A 618 -84.57 40.90 38.47
CA GLY A 618 -83.97 41.49 39.68
C GLY A 618 -83.62 42.96 39.50
N THR A 619 -83.44 43.68 40.61
CA THR A 619 -83.06 45.09 40.62
C THR A 619 -81.68 45.30 40.00
N LEU A 620 -81.58 46.19 39.01
CA LEU A 620 -80.29 46.66 38.50
C LEU A 620 -79.83 47.82 39.38
N GLY A 621 -78.76 47.62 40.15
CA GLY A 621 -78.34 48.58 41.17
C GLY A 621 -76.86 48.97 41.11
N LEU A 622 -76.59 50.26 41.29
CA LEU A 622 -75.29 50.81 41.63
C LEU A 622 -75.32 51.23 43.10
N TYR A 623 -74.40 50.69 43.91
CA TYR A 623 -74.37 50.91 45.35
C TYR A 623 -73.01 51.46 45.80
N SER A 624 -73.05 52.42 46.73
CA SER A 624 -71.90 52.89 47.51
C SER A 624 -72.32 53.04 48.97
N GLN A 625 -71.37 53.20 49.89
CA GLN A 625 -71.68 53.34 51.31
C GLN A 625 -72.54 54.61 51.54
N GLY A 626 -73.87 54.43 51.64
CA GLY A 626 -74.84 55.51 51.85
C GLY A 626 -75.45 56.16 50.60
N ALA A 627 -75.28 55.59 49.41
CA ALA A 627 -75.96 56.04 48.19
C ALA A 627 -76.26 54.87 47.23
N SER A 628 -77.39 54.93 46.53
CA SER A 628 -77.75 53.93 45.53
C SER A 628 -78.47 54.54 44.34
N ILE A 629 -78.31 53.90 43.18
CA ILE A 629 -79.17 54.07 42.02
C ILE A 629 -79.69 52.69 41.69
N THR A 630 -81.00 52.48 41.75
CA THR A 630 -81.61 51.17 41.50
C THR A 630 -82.75 51.30 40.50
N LEU A 631 -82.82 50.36 39.56
CA LEU A 631 -83.95 50.15 38.67
C LEU A 631 -84.60 48.82 39.05
N ASP A 632 -85.82 48.87 39.56
CA ASP A 632 -86.58 47.68 39.94
C ASP A 632 -87.29 47.02 38.74
N THR A 633 -87.93 45.88 38.96
CA THR A 633 -88.64 45.12 37.91
C THR A 633 -89.93 45.77 37.42
N SER A 634 -90.44 46.77 38.15
CA SER A 634 -91.64 47.52 37.78
C SER A 634 -91.30 48.77 36.97
N GLY A 635 -90.01 49.04 36.76
CA GLY A 635 -89.51 50.20 36.02
C GLY A 635 -89.27 51.43 36.90
N ASN A 636 -89.38 51.32 38.23
CA ASN A 636 -89.10 52.43 39.14
C ASN A 636 -87.58 52.63 39.24
N ILE A 637 -87.17 53.90 39.21
CA ILE A 637 -85.78 54.30 39.41
C ILE A 637 -85.68 55.02 40.75
N ASP A 638 -85.02 54.40 41.73
CA ASP A 638 -84.71 55.03 43.01
C ASP A 638 -83.29 55.58 42.97
N ILE A 639 -83.15 56.88 43.25
CA ILE A 639 -81.86 57.54 43.41
C ILE A 639 -81.77 58.06 44.84
N ILE A 640 -80.97 57.38 45.65
CA ILE A 640 -80.87 57.63 47.09
C ILE A 640 -79.48 58.18 47.41
N ALA A 641 -79.44 59.33 48.09
CA ALA A 641 -78.20 59.90 48.62
C ALA A 641 -78.43 60.36 50.07
N SER A 642 -77.65 59.82 51.01
CA SER A 642 -77.79 60.09 52.45
C SER A 642 -77.45 61.52 52.91
N LYS A 643 -76.77 62.32 52.08
CA LYS A 643 -76.40 63.70 52.42
C LYS A 643 -77.01 64.73 51.46
N LEU A 644 -76.69 64.60 50.18
CA LEU A 644 -77.12 65.55 49.16
C LEU A 644 -77.25 64.83 47.82
N LEU A 645 -78.46 64.83 47.26
CA LEU A 645 -78.67 64.47 45.87
C LEU A 645 -78.59 65.74 45.03
N THR A 646 -77.67 65.77 44.07
CA THR A 646 -77.50 66.90 43.15
C THR A 646 -77.74 66.44 41.72
N LEU A 647 -78.81 66.94 41.10
CA LEU A 647 -79.13 66.71 39.68
C LEU A 647 -78.93 68.01 38.89
N LYS A 648 -77.86 68.10 38.10
CA LYS A 648 -77.50 69.29 37.35
C LYS A 648 -77.79 69.12 35.85
N GLY A 649 -78.81 69.84 35.35
CA GLY A 649 -79.04 70.03 33.92
C GLY A 649 -78.31 71.27 33.38
N LYS A 650 -77.93 71.27 32.10
CA LYS A 650 -77.24 72.40 31.44
C LYS A 650 -78.15 73.62 31.22
N ALA A 651 -79.47 73.43 31.27
CA ALA A 651 -80.50 74.48 31.12
C ALA A 651 -81.60 74.38 32.19
N ALA A 652 -82.23 73.22 32.35
CA ALA A 652 -83.20 72.91 33.41
C ALA A 652 -83.23 71.39 33.66
N THR A 653 -83.42 70.97 34.90
CA THR A 653 -83.72 69.56 35.24
C THR A 653 -85.25 69.42 35.18
N ILE A 654 -85.75 68.71 34.18
CA ILE A 654 -87.20 68.54 33.95
C ILE A 654 -87.57 67.14 34.42
N LEU A 655 -88.47 67.07 35.41
CA LEU A 655 -89.12 65.82 35.83
C LEU A 655 -90.51 65.84 35.21
N ASP A 656 -90.68 65.10 34.12
CA ASP A 656 -91.89 65.13 33.32
C ASP A 656 -92.84 64.01 33.77
N GLY A 657 -93.85 64.37 34.57
CA GLY A 657 -94.81 63.47 35.24
C GLY A 657 -95.38 64.08 36.53
N PRO A 658 -96.43 63.49 37.14
CA PRO A 658 -96.90 63.92 38.46
C PRO A 658 -95.82 63.66 39.50
N VAL A 659 -95.25 64.73 40.08
CA VAL A 659 -94.24 64.67 41.13
C VAL A 659 -94.94 64.83 42.48
N GLU A 660 -94.98 63.76 43.29
CA GLU A 660 -95.37 63.83 44.69
C GLU A 660 -94.13 64.07 45.55
N TYR A 661 -94.18 65.12 46.37
CA TYR A 661 -93.17 65.41 47.37
C TYR A 661 -93.69 64.92 48.72
N ASP A 662 -93.18 63.80 49.21
CA ASP A 662 -93.43 63.39 50.58
C ASP A 662 -92.32 63.97 51.47
N PHE A 663 -92.66 65.01 52.22
CA PHE A 663 -91.77 65.59 53.22
C PHE A 663 -92.10 64.96 54.57
N GLU A 664 -91.35 63.96 54.99
CA GLU A 664 -91.30 63.63 56.42
C GLU A 664 -90.61 64.78 57.15
N SER A 665 -91.43 65.71 57.67
CA SER A 665 -90.95 66.77 58.54
C SER A 665 -90.58 66.16 59.90
N PRO A 666 -89.37 66.43 60.44
CA PRO A 666 -88.97 65.91 61.73
C PRO A 666 -89.87 66.48 62.84
N GLN A 667 -90.45 65.62 63.68
CA GLN A 667 -91.11 66.07 64.91
C GLN A 667 -90.08 66.83 65.77
N SER A 668 -90.42 68.06 66.14
CA SER A 668 -89.63 68.97 66.97
C SER A 668 -90.42 69.31 68.25
N PRO A 669 -89.78 69.85 69.30
CA PRO A 669 -89.04 69.19 70.37
C PRO A 669 -89.80 69.23 71.72
N SER A 670 -89.46 68.37 72.68
CA SER A 670 -89.82 68.55 74.09
C SER A 670 -88.55 68.75 74.95
N GLU A 671 -88.71 69.62 75.95
CA GLU A 671 -87.72 70.30 76.78
C GLU A 671 -86.75 69.41 77.58
N SER A 672 -85.67 70.09 77.98
CA SER A 672 -84.66 69.72 78.97
C SER A 672 -85.22 69.47 80.38
N GLU A 673 -84.94 68.30 80.95
CA GLU A 673 -84.84 68.09 82.41
C GLU A 673 -83.36 68.05 82.82
N GLU A 674 -83.02 68.84 83.85
CA GLU A 674 -81.74 68.86 84.55
C GLU A 674 -81.62 67.70 85.58
N PRO A 675 -80.42 67.40 86.11
CA PRO A 675 -79.98 66.05 86.46
C PRO A 675 -80.37 65.56 87.86
N SER A 676 -80.34 64.25 88.06
CA SER A 676 -80.22 63.61 89.38
C SER A 676 -78.89 62.85 89.50
N ILE A 677 -78.20 63.08 90.62
CA ILE A 677 -76.93 62.48 91.04
C ILE A 677 -77.22 61.37 92.06
N SER A 678 -76.60 60.20 91.88
CA SER A 678 -76.02 59.28 92.89
C SER A 678 -75.69 57.95 92.19
N ASP A 679 -74.59 57.24 92.39
CA ASP A 679 -73.37 57.45 93.16
C ASP A 679 -72.31 56.45 92.65
N VAL A 680 -71.09 56.69 93.12
CA VAL A 680 -69.77 56.18 92.71
C VAL A 680 -69.47 54.73 93.12
N GLU A 681 -68.80 53.97 92.22
CA GLU A 681 -67.64 53.08 92.50
C GLU A 681 -66.74 53.17 91.24
N ASP A 682 -65.74 54.04 91.21
CA ASP A 682 -64.36 53.94 91.71
C ASP A 682 -63.40 53.03 90.90
N ASN A 683 -62.50 53.73 90.20
CA ASN A 683 -61.10 53.44 89.90
C ASN A 683 -60.68 52.14 89.17
N SER A 684 -60.18 52.31 87.93
CA SER A 684 -58.73 52.47 87.63
C SER A 684 -58.53 52.51 86.10
N ARG A 685 -58.06 53.63 85.51
CA ARG A 685 -56.64 53.99 85.22
C ARG A 685 -55.90 52.89 84.41
N VAL A 686 -55.13 53.11 83.35
CA VAL A 686 -54.41 54.27 82.76
C VAL A 686 -53.72 53.65 81.52
N SER A 687 -53.81 54.21 80.31
CA SER A 687 -52.93 55.23 79.70
C SER A 687 -52.26 54.68 78.45
N ILE A 688 -52.33 55.52 77.42
CA ILE A 688 -51.58 55.51 76.18
C ILE A 688 -50.14 55.97 76.51
N ARG A 689 -49.23 55.72 75.55
CA ARG A 689 -47.95 56.41 75.28
C ARG A 689 -46.73 55.78 75.97
N ASP A 690 -45.60 55.60 75.29
CA ASP A 690 -45.02 56.45 74.24
C ASP A 690 -43.85 55.74 73.51
N ILE A 691 -43.52 56.30 72.34
CA ILE A 691 -42.23 56.27 71.59
C ILE A 691 -41.97 55.11 70.62
#